data_AF-A0A839Y190-F1
#
_entry.id   AF-A0A839Y190-F1
#
_cell.length_a   1.000
_cell.length_b   1.000
_cell.length_c   1.000
_cell.angle_alpha   90.00
_cell.angle_beta   90.00
_cell.angle_gamma   90.00
#
_symmetry.space_group_name_H-M   'P 1'
#
loop_
_entity.id
_entity.type
_entity.pdbx_description
1 polymer ?
#
loop_
_entity_poly.entity_id
_entity_poly.type
_entity_poly.pdbx_seq_one_letter_code
_entity_poly.pdbx_strand_id
1 'polypeptide(L)'
;MRAIRRHLEDRGFTEVEGPVLQTIQGGASARPFVTHHNALDLDLYLRIALELHLKRLIVGGMERVFEIGRVFRNEGIDTRHNPEFTMLEAYQAFADYGDMMDLVEGMVTDAARAALGDELTVHYGGHAIDLSATPWPRRRFADMIAEVTGATMHPAMPLDEARAVLDRLGISHEAGWGAGRLMKEVYDERVQHTVVGPVFCTDYPREVSPLARTHRDDPAYVERFELIVAGFELCNAYSEQNDPVEQLAAFEAEARAKQHGDPEAGDVDLDYVRALERGMPCTGGLGVGIDRLVMLLASVDSIREVILFPTLRPESAPSPGGGQDGGGQDGPPHLPAVPGPEVPGTASPGGASVVALPDSAPSAHPLPAVPRAGGHRLAVRVLAGLTALCGVLQLLIRLPVVHDRVGGGAPDLDPLWVPVAGAVGSVVAGALLLVVADQLARRRRRAWQAAVVLFGLAGVAHVLEGRHPVAAGACALVLAGLVRHRRAFTAPADPPSLLRALRLLPIYVGAVLLFGLTTLWAERDRVEPGLGLGGALQTVLGGLVGIDGPYSYRSGFVAAFLPGALLALGITGLVLLAVLLLRPVVASQPHTEEDWQRATRLVRTHGWDTLAYFSLRDDKSFFFSRDGEAFVAYTYIGGYALVSGDPVGARGSVVRVLDEFLAMCDERGWTPALLAAREASMPLYSSRGFTSVYLGDEAIIDCRRFSLEGSARKGLRQAVRRVGRSHEFRLIAESDAPPELVDRLNAISARWRGKHPERGFTMSLSQDVRGAGADPEFLLCVAIGPDGVPGGFLRLVPAYGPSFGYTLDLMRHDPDAPNGITEFLIASAARVLRDRGVARLSMNFAMWGRLFADDVPFTAGQRLARWAVGVLNPFFQIESLRDFNARFDPEWLPRVLAVRSLTDLPRVGLRYAGAEGFLAVPGLGDLLVPRAVGGVPAPSAPPGPGAA
;
A
#
# COMPACT_ATOMS: atom_id res chain seq x y z
N MET A 1 -3.86 18.32 37.38
CA MET A 1 -2.89 19.08 36.56
C MET A 1 -2.19 20.22 37.30
N ARG A 2 -2.84 21.37 37.58
CA ARG A 2 -2.14 22.49 38.26
C ARG A 2 -1.57 22.13 39.64
N ALA A 3 -2.30 21.35 40.42
CA ALA A 3 -1.83 20.87 41.72
C ALA A 3 -0.60 19.95 41.59
N ILE A 4 -0.60 19.07 40.58
CA ILE A 4 0.52 18.16 40.28
C ILE A 4 1.80 18.94 39.94
N ARG A 5 1.72 19.94 39.04
CA ARG A 5 2.86 20.79 38.72
C ARG A 5 3.41 21.50 39.95
N ARG A 6 2.55 22.16 40.73
CA ARG A 6 2.97 22.84 41.96
C ARG A 6 3.62 21.89 42.96
N HIS A 7 3.06 20.69 43.15
CA HIS A 7 3.62 19.69 44.06
C HIS A 7 5.07 19.31 43.69
N LEU A 8 5.37 19.20 42.40
CA LEU A 8 6.70 18.90 41.87
C LEU A 8 7.63 20.13 41.92
N GLU A 9 7.15 21.30 41.52
CA GLU A 9 7.89 22.57 41.59
C GLU A 9 8.29 22.91 43.03
N ASP A 10 7.39 22.76 44.00
CA ASP A 10 7.65 22.97 45.43
C ASP A 10 8.71 22.00 45.98
N ARG A 11 8.91 20.86 45.30
CA ARG A 11 9.96 19.86 45.59
C ARG A 11 11.21 20.03 44.73
N GLY A 12 11.31 21.12 43.97
CA GLY A 12 12.47 21.48 43.18
C GLY A 12 12.63 20.71 41.87
N PHE A 13 11.58 20.06 41.37
CA PHE A 13 11.59 19.46 40.03
C PHE A 13 11.45 20.54 38.95
N THR A 14 12.22 20.39 37.88
CA THR A 14 12.15 21.29 36.71
C THR A 14 11.29 20.66 35.61
N GLU A 15 10.25 21.36 35.15
CA GLU A 15 9.47 20.94 33.98
C GLU A 15 10.33 21.10 32.72
N VAL A 16 10.39 20.06 31.89
CA VAL A 16 11.15 20.04 30.63
C VAL A 16 10.27 19.49 29.51
N GLU A 17 10.72 19.68 28.26
CA GLU A 17 10.06 19.13 27.08
C GLU A 17 11.04 18.31 26.24
N GLY A 18 10.80 17.00 26.12
CA GLY A 18 11.57 16.09 25.28
C GLY A 18 11.03 15.95 23.86
N PRO A 19 11.79 15.30 22.95
CA PRO A 19 11.35 15.07 21.57
C PRO A 19 10.10 14.16 21.49
N VAL A 20 9.07 14.62 20.77
CA VAL A 20 7.89 13.80 20.41
C VAL A 20 8.22 12.80 19.30
N LEU A 21 9.09 13.20 18.37
CA LEU A 21 9.59 12.37 17.28
C LEU A 21 10.97 11.83 17.65
N GLN A 22 11.11 10.51 17.64
CA GLN A 22 12.31 9.79 18.05
C GLN A 22 12.83 8.94 16.88
N THR A 23 14.14 8.74 16.79
CA THR A 23 14.76 7.89 15.75
C THR A 23 14.71 6.40 16.08
N ILE A 24 14.41 6.04 17.33
CA ILE A 24 14.33 4.67 17.84
C ILE A 24 13.10 4.59 18.75
N GLN A 25 12.37 3.47 18.71
CA GLN A 25 11.30 3.18 19.66
C GLN A 25 11.90 2.68 20.99
N GLY A 26 11.56 3.30 22.12
CA GLY A 26 12.10 2.88 23.42
C GLY A 26 11.45 3.54 24.63
N GLY A 27 11.81 3.06 25.82
CA GLY A 27 11.31 3.53 27.11
C GLY A 27 10.01 2.86 27.59
N ALA A 28 9.38 2.03 26.76
CA ALA A 28 8.26 1.16 27.13
C ALA A 28 8.14 -0.01 26.15
N SER A 29 7.43 -1.07 26.53
CA SER A 29 7.01 -2.15 25.63
C SER A 29 5.66 -1.80 25.02
N ALA A 30 5.67 -1.23 23.81
CA ALA A 30 4.46 -0.83 23.09
C ALA A 30 4.76 -0.64 21.60
N ARG A 31 3.77 -0.90 20.74
CA ARG A 31 3.89 -0.64 19.31
C ARG A 31 3.84 0.88 19.03
N PRO A 32 4.81 1.50 18.33
CA PRO A 32 4.76 2.92 18.04
C PRO A 32 3.91 3.26 16.80
N PHE A 33 3.61 4.55 16.66
CA PHE A 33 3.25 5.13 15.36
C PHE A 33 4.52 5.53 14.60
N VAL A 34 4.58 5.18 13.31
CA VAL A 34 5.71 5.49 12.43
C VAL A 34 5.35 6.65 11.51
N THR A 35 6.28 7.57 11.31
CA THR A 35 6.20 8.70 10.38
C THR A 35 7.55 8.88 9.67
N HIS A 36 7.64 9.83 8.73
CA HIS A 36 8.81 9.99 7.88
C HIS A 36 9.23 11.46 7.73
N HIS A 37 10.52 11.75 7.86
CA HIS A 37 11.08 13.08 7.69
C HIS A 37 11.59 13.31 6.25
N ASN A 38 10.73 13.85 5.39
CA ASN A 38 10.97 14.00 3.94
C ASN A 38 12.33 14.59 3.52
N ALA A 39 12.84 15.61 4.24
CA ALA A 39 14.07 16.30 3.84
C ALA A 39 15.36 15.55 4.26
N LEU A 40 15.25 14.68 5.27
CA LEU A 40 16.37 13.90 5.80
C LEU A 40 16.31 12.44 5.35
N ASP A 41 15.21 12.04 4.71
CA ASP A 41 14.96 10.69 4.22
C ASP A 41 15.20 9.62 5.30
N LEU A 42 14.59 9.83 6.48
CA LEU A 42 14.68 8.92 7.61
C LEU A 42 13.32 8.76 8.30
N ASP A 43 13.09 7.56 8.81
CA ASP A 43 11.89 7.22 9.57
C ASP A 43 12.01 7.73 11.01
N LEU A 44 10.88 8.20 11.54
CA LEU A 44 10.73 8.68 12.90
C LEU A 44 9.56 7.96 13.55
N TYR A 45 9.63 7.81 14.86
CA TYR A 45 8.61 7.19 15.68
C TYR A 45 8.01 8.24 16.60
N LEU A 46 6.68 8.26 16.75
CA LEU A 46 6.09 8.98 17.87
C LEU A 46 6.45 8.26 19.16
N ARG A 47 6.90 9.02 20.16
CA ARG A 47 7.36 8.48 21.44
C ARG A 47 6.29 7.63 22.15
N ILE A 48 6.70 6.46 22.62
CA ILE A 48 5.88 5.51 23.40
C ILE A 48 6.08 5.65 24.92
N ALA A 49 7.06 6.47 25.32
CA ALA A 49 7.42 6.88 26.69
C ALA A 49 8.25 8.19 26.64
N LEU A 50 8.39 8.87 27.77
CA LEU A 50 9.24 10.07 27.92
C LEU A 50 10.67 9.70 28.42
N GLU A 51 10.81 8.48 28.92
CA GLU A 51 11.87 8.02 29.82
C GLU A 51 13.30 8.25 29.33
N LEU A 52 13.64 7.72 28.15
CA LEU A 52 15.04 7.64 27.74
C LEU A 52 15.67 9.03 27.54
N HIS A 53 14.87 10.06 27.23
CA HIS A 53 15.36 11.42 27.07
C HIS A 53 15.48 12.14 28.41
N LEU A 54 14.55 11.93 29.34
CA LEU A 54 14.62 12.48 30.69
C LEU A 54 15.84 11.93 31.44
N LYS A 55 16.14 10.64 31.30
CA LYS A 55 17.36 10.03 31.84
C LYS A 55 18.64 10.61 31.24
N ARG A 56 18.66 10.97 29.96
CA ARG A 56 19.78 11.71 29.36
C ARG A 56 19.99 13.07 30.02
N LEU A 57 18.93 13.74 30.50
CA LEU A 57 19.06 14.99 31.27
C LEU A 57 19.65 14.74 32.66
N ILE A 58 19.29 13.63 33.31
CA ILE A 58 19.91 13.21 34.57
C ILE A 58 21.42 12.98 34.38
N VAL A 59 21.83 12.27 33.33
CA VAL A 59 23.24 12.13 32.92
C VAL A 59 23.88 13.49 32.67
N GLY A 60 23.13 14.43 32.08
CA GLY A 60 23.55 15.81 31.85
C GLY A 60 23.69 16.66 33.12
N GLY A 61 23.35 16.13 34.30
CA GLY A 61 23.48 16.80 35.59
C GLY A 61 22.22 17.55 36.05
N MET A 62 21.09 17.40 35.36
CA MET A 62 19.80 17.91 35.86
C MET A 62 19.25 16.94 36.88
N GLU A 63 19.40 17.24 38.17
CA GLU A 63 19.11 16.26 39.23
C GLU A 63 17.63 15.94 39.43
N ARG A 64 16.70 16.85 39.10
CA ARG A 64 15.26 16.67 39.28
C ARG A 64 14.50 17.23 38.09
N VAL A 65 13.98 16.36 37.25
CA VAL A 65 13.25 16.74 36.03
C VAL A 65 11.92 16.03 35.96
N PHE A 66 10.94 16.68 35.35
CA PHE A 66 9.69 16.03 34.98
C PHE A 66 9.17 16.56 33.66
N GLU A 67 8.38 15.76 32.96
CA GLU A 67 7.62 16.19 31.81
C GLU A 67 6.17 15.69 31.96
N ILE A 68 5.21 16.56 31.65
CA ILE A 68 3.82 16.16 31.44
C ILE A 68 3.50 16.26 29.96
N GLY A 69 3.59 15.13 29.28
CA GLY A 69 3.62 15.06 27.83
C GLY A 69 2.60 14.08 27.25
N ARG A 70 2.33 14.23 25.95
CA ARG A 70 1.57 13.24 25.18
C ARG A 70 2.48 12.06 24.83
N VAL A 71 1.97 10.85 25.04
CA VAL A 71 2.57 9.58 24.62
C VAL A 71 1.63 8.93 23.61
N PHE A 72 2.20 8.22 22.63
CA PHE A 72 1.47 7.65 21.51
C PHE A 72 1.75 6.15 21.40
N ARG A 73 0.72 5.33 21.61
CA ARG A 73 0.83 3.87 21.49
C ARG A 73 -0.18 3.38 20.47
N ASN A 74 0.30 2.65 19.47
CA ASN A 74 -0.50 2.13 18.36
C ASN A 74 -1.22 0.85 18.78
N GLU A 75 -2.14 1.03 19.73
CA GLU A 75 -2.89 0.00 20.43
C GLU A 75 -4.41 0.22 20.23
N GLY A 76 -5.21 -0.75 20.70
CA GLY A 76 -6.67 -0.65 20.64
C GLY A 76 -7.24 0.43 21.55
N ILE A 77 -8.44 0.93 21.22
CA ILE A 77 -9.20 1.86 22.06
C ILE A 77 -10.17 1.08 22.94
N ASP A 78 -10.14 1.29 24.25
CA ASP A 78 -11.10 0.74 25.20
C ASP A 78 -11.50 1.79 26.28
N THR A 79 -12.02 1.35 27.42
CA THR A 79 -12.43 2.24 28.52
C THR A 79 -11.26 2.84 29.30
N ARG A 80 -10.04 2.30 29.16
CA ARG A 80 -8.83 2.72 29.89
C ARG A 80 -7.65 3.07 28.97
N HIS A 81 -7.78 2.85 27.67
CA HIS A 81 -6.76 3.10 26.65
C HIS A 81 -7.28 4.02 25.55
N ASN A 82 -6.50 5.08 25.27
CA ASN A 82 -6.65 5.95 24.10
C ASN A 82 -5.29 5.97 23.36
N PRO A 83 -5.24 5.98 22.01
CA PRO A 83 -3.97 5.86 21.26
C PRO A 83 -2.98 6.99 21.55
N GLU A 84 -3.49 8.16 21.91
CA GLU A 84 -2.72 9.27 22.45
C GLU A 84 -3.22 9.59 23.87
N PHE A 85 -2.32 9.65 24.85
CA PHE A 85 -2.71 9.90 26.24
C PHE A 85 -1.62 10.66 27.00
N THR A 86 -2.03 11.32 28.07
CA THR A 86 -1.17 12.18 28.87
C THR A 86 -0.48 11.36 29.95
N MET A 87 0.84 11.35 29.91
CA MET A 87 1.68 10.74 30.93
C MET A 87 2.50 11.83 31.61
N LEU A 88 2.66 11.69 32.93
CA LEU A 88 3.69 12.40 33.67
C LEU A 88 4.84 11.42 33.87
N GLU A 89 6.05 11.83 33.52
CA GLU A 89 7.25 11.13 33.97
C GLU A 89 8.14 12.09 34.75
N ALA A 90 8.67 11.65 35.88
CA ALA A 90 9.55 12.41 36.76
C ALA A 90 10.76 11.56 37.16
N TYR A 91 11.94 12.17 37.20
CA TYR A 91 13.20 11.54 37.55
C TYR A 91 13.96 12.37 38.58
N GLN A 92 14.44 11.72 39.63
CA GLN A 92 15.21 12.33 40.71
C GLN A 92 16.50 11.56 40.93
N ALA A 93 17.63 12.22 40.71
CA ALA A 93 18.95 11.73 41.07
C ALA A 93 19.07 11.58 42.59
N PHE A 94 19.87 10.59 42.99
CA PHE A 94 20.13 10.14 44.36
C PHE A 94 18.89 9.68 45.12
N ALA A 95 17.85 9.26 44.40
CA ALA A 95 16.64 8.67 44.94
C ALA A 95 16.48 7.21 44.50
N ASP A 96 15.57 6.48 45.15
CA ASP A 96 15.15 5.14 44.79
C ASP A 96 13.62 5.01 44.67
N TYR A 97 13.13 3.81 44.35
CA TYR A 97 11.70 3.54 44.25
C TYR A 97 10.90 3.85 45.54
N GLY A 98 11.52 3.84 46.72
CA GLY A 98 10.89 4.22 47.98
C GLY A 98 10.60 5.72 48.03
N ASP A 99 11.55 6.55 47.61
CA ASP A 99 11.33 8.00 47.46
C ASP A 99 10.23 8.28 46.44
N MET A 100 10.15 7.49 45.36
CA MET A 100 9.10 7.63 44.34
C MET A 100 7.71 7.24 44.86
N MET A 101 7.61 6.28 45.80
CA MET A 101 6.34 5.99 46.49
C MET A 101 5.87 7.19 47.31
N ASP A 102 6.77 7.81 48.07
CA ASP A 102 6.44 8.98 48.89
C ASP A 102 6.06 10.20 48.01
N LEU A 103 6.73 10.35 46.86
CA LEU A 103 6.42 11.39 45.88
C LEU A 103 5.03 11.21 45.27
N VAL A 104 4.70 10.01 44.78
CA VAL A 104 3.42 9.77 44.11
C VAL A 104 2.25 9.79 45.10
N GLU A 105 2.43 9.27 46.32
CA GLU A 105 1.41 9.34 47.38
C GLU A 105 1.04 10.79 47.68
N GLY A 106 2.03 11.63 47.99
CA GLY A 106 1.79 13.05 48.25
C GLY A 106 1.18 13.78 47.05
N MET A 107 1.66 13.49 45.84
CA MET A 107 1.20 14.15 44.61
C MET A 107 -0.26 13.81 44.30
N VAL A 108 -0.66 12.55 44.46
CA VAL A 108 -2.04 12.10 44.24
C VAL A 108 -2.95 12.64 45.35
N THR A 109 -2.53 12.62 46.61
CA THR A 109 -3.30 13.21 47.73
C THR A 109 -3.50 14.72 47.55
N ASP A 110 -2.49 15.47 47.13
CA ASP A 110 -2.61 16.91 46.87
C ASP A 110 -3.47 17.21 45.65
N ALA A 111 -3.39 16.39 44.61
CA ALA A 111 -4.28 16.48 43.45
C ALA A 111 -5.73 16.18 43.84
N ALA A 112 -5.97 15.16 44.67
CA ALA A 112 -7.28 14.81 45.21
C ALA A 112 -7.84 15.94 46.05
N ARG A 113 -7.06 16.49 46.99
CA ARG A 113 -7.50 17.61 47.84
C ARG A 113 -7.84 18.86 47.03
N ALA A 114 -7.05 19.16 46.00
CA ALA A 114 -7.31 20.28 45.11
C ALA A 114 -8.57 20.09 44.25
N ALA A 115 -8.95 18.85 43.94
CA ALA A 115 -10.11 18.53 43.11
C ALA A 115 -11.41 18.32 43.90
N LEU A 116 -11.31 17.68 45.08
CA LEU A 116 -12.44 17.19 45.88
C LEU A 116 -12.67 18.01 47.16
N GLY A 117 -11.69 18.79 47.61
CA GLY A 117 -11.70 19.45 48.92
C GLY A 117 -11.14 18.56 50.04
N ASP A 118 -11.65 18.69 51.25
CA ASP A 118 -11.12 17.97 52.42
C ASP A 118 -11.62 16.51 52.54
N GLU A 119 -12.70 16.16 51.82
CA GLU A 119 -13.20 14.80 51.75
C GLU A 119 -12.48 14.04 50.63
N LEU A 120 -11.46 13.26 51.00
CA LEU A 120 -10.62 12.51 50.06
C LEU A 120 -11.13 11.09 49.78
N THR A 121 -12.44 10.88 49.91
CA THR A 121 -13.10 9.61 49.56
C THR A 121 -13.64 9.71 48.14
N VAL A 122 -13.27 8.77 47.29
CA VAL A 122 -13.71 8.68 45.88
C VAL A 122 -14.63 7.47 45.73
N HIS A 123 -15.73 7.62 44.99
CA HIS A 123 -16.61 6.49 44.67
C HIS A 123 -16.32 5.98 43.26
N TYR A 124 -15.67 4.83 43.15
CA TYR A 124 -15.27 4.26 41.85
C TYR A 124 -15.68 2.79 41.76
N GLY A 125 -16.31 2.38 40.65
CA GLY A 125 -16.70 0.98 40.42
C GLY A 125 -17.62 0.39 41.51
N GLY A 126 -18.42 1.22 42.18
CA GLY A 126 -19.29 0.80 43.30
C GLY A 126 -18.60 0.68 44.66
N HIS A 127 -17.33 1.06 44.76
CA HIS A 127 -16.56 1.06 46.02
C HIS A 127 -16.23 2.48 46.47
N ALA A 128 -16.22 2.70 47.80
CA ALA A 128 -15.69 3.91 48.41
C ALA A 128 -14.19 3.72 48.68
N ILE A 129 -13.36 4.58 48.09
CA ILE A 129 -11.89 4.51 48.11
C ILE A 129 -11.39 5.71 48.88
N ASP A 130 -10.76 5.45 50.03
CA ASP A 130 -10.18 6.50 50.87
C ASP A 130 -8.74 6.79 50.43
N LEU A 131 -8.51 7.96 49.83
CA LEU A 131 -7.18 8.45 49.44
C LEU A 131 -6.46 9.19 50.57
N SER A 132 -7.13 9.44 51.71
CA SER A 132 -6.51 10.02 52.91
C SER A 132 -5.80 9.00 53.80
N ALA A 133 -6.03 7.70 53.56
CA ALA A 133 -5.50 6.56 54.32
C ALA A 133 -3.99 6.34 54.13
N THR A 134 -3.21 7.41 54.32
CA THR A 134 -1.76 7.45 54.21
C THR A 134 -1.10 7.00 55.52
N PRO A 135 0.04 6.29 55.48
CA PRO A 135 0.70 5.77 54.28
C PRO A 135 -0.07 4.60 53.66
N TRP A 136 -0.09 4.52 52.32
CA TRP A 136 -0.75 3.42 51.62
C TRP A 136 0.02 2.11 51.79
N PRO A 137 -0.70 0.95 51.84
CA PRO A 137 -0.06 -0.35 52.00
C PRO A 137 0.97 -0.63 50.90
N ARG A 138 2.15 -1.07 51.31
CA ARG A 138 3.22 -1.59 50.44
C ARG A 138 3.21 -3.10 50.52
N ARG A 139 2.99 -3.78 49.39
CA ARG A 139 2.80 -5.23 49.33
C ARG A 139 3.65 -5.82 48.22
N ARG A 140 4.40 -6.86 48.53
CA ARG A 140 5.23 -7.52 47.52
C ARG A 140 4.36 -8.28 46.53
N PHE A 141 4.79 -8.26 45.27
CA PHE A 141 4.16 -8.95 44.14
C PHE A 141 3.84 -10.42 44.45
N ALA A 142 4.83 -11.12 45.02
CA ALA A 142 4.71 -12.53 45.40
C ALA A 142 3.68 -12.78 46.51
N ASP A 143 3.64 -11.89 47.51
CA ASP A 143 2.75 -12.02 48.66
C ASP A 143 1.28 -11.81 48.22
N MET A 144 1.05 -10.87 47.30
CA MET A 144 -0.29 -10.65 46.72
C MET A 144 -0.78 -11.86 45.94
N ILE A 145 0.08 -12.52 45.16
CA ILE A 145 -0.26 -13.79 44.48
C ILE A 145 -0.57 -14.88 45.51
N ALA A 146 0.29 -15.04 46.52
CA ALA A 146 0.14 -16.10 47.53
C ALA A 146 -1.18 -15.95 48.31
N GLU A 147 -1.57 -14.74 48.68
CA GLU A 147 -2.80 -14.50 49.42
C GLU A 147 -4.07 -14.78 48.59
N VAL A 148 -4.09 -14.39 47.31
CA VAL A 148 -5.29 -14.55 46.46
C VAL A 148 -5.41 -15.97 45.90
N THR A 149 -4.29 -16.57 45.51
CA THR A 149 -4.28 -17.86 44.80
C THR A 149 -3.93 -19.05 45.70
N GLY A 150 -3.37 -18.80 46.89
CA GLY A 150 -2.79 -19.83 47.76
C GLY A 150 -1.47 -20.43 47.24
N ALA A 151 -0.94 -19.94 46.11
CA ALA A 151 0.27 -20.47 45.49
C ALA A 151 1.48 -19.56 45.79
N THR A 152 2.53 -20.13 46.38
CA THR A 152 3.82 -19.45 46.50
C THR A 152 4.57 -19.57 45.18
N MET A 153 4.93 -18.44 44.57
CA MET A 153 5.70 -18.36 43.34
C MET A 153 6.95 -17.49 43.55
N HIS A 154 8.00 -17.79 42.80
CA HIS A 154 9.25 -17.05 42.81
C HIS A 154 9.82 -16.94 41.38
N PRO A 155 10.36 -15.80 40.92
CA PRO A 155 10.86 -15.64 39.56
C PRO A 155 12.02 -16.58 39.18
N ALA A 156 12.75 -17.08 40.17
CA ALA A 156 13.83 -18.05 39.97
C ALA A 156 13.41 -19.52 40.22
N MET A 157 12.12 -19.81 40.40
CA MET A 157 11.65 -21.19 40.60
C MET A 157 11.79 -22.03 39.31
N PRO A 158 11.86 -23.36 39.41
CA PRO A 158 11.88 -24.22 38.24
C PRO A 158 10.68 -23.99 37.32
N LEU A 159 10.94 -23.88 36.01
CA LEU A 159 9.93 -23.58 34.99
C LEU A 159 8.74 -24.54 35.01
N ASP A 160 9.00 -25.84 35.22
CA ASP A 160 7.94 -26.85 35.26
C ASP A 160 7.03 -26.68 36.48
N GLU A 161 7.57 -26.24 37.62
CA GLU A 161 6.79 -25.93 38.81
C GLU A 161 5.94 -24.66 38.60
N ALA A 162 6.51 -23.63 37.99
CA ALA A 162 5.77 -22.41 37.64
C ALA A 162 4.60 -22.73 36.69
N ARG A 163 4.83 -23.52 35.65
CA ARG A 163 3.80 -23.98 34.71
C ARG A 163 2.72 -24.80 35.40
N ALA A 164 3.09 -25.70 36.31
CA ALA A 164 2.13 -26.48 37.09
C ALA A 164 1.21 -25.58 37.95
N VAL A 165 1.70 -24.44 38.46
CA VAL A 165 0.86 -23.46 39.15
C VAL A 165 -0.17 -22.85 38.20
N LEU A 166 0.24 -22.42 37.00
CA LEU A 166 -0.68 -21.85 36.00
C LEU A 166 -1.71 -22.89 35.52
N ASP A 167 -1.28 -24.12 35.26
CA ASP A 167 -2.16 -25.22 34.85
C ASP A 167 -3.22 -25.50 35.92
N ARG A 168 -2.83 -25.52 37.20
CA ARG A 168 -3.76 -25.68 38.33
C ARG A 168 -4.74 -24.51 38.44
N LEU A 169 -4.31 -23.29 38.12
CA LEU A 169 -5.13 -22.09 38.11
C LEU A 169 -5.94 -21.92 36.82
N GLY A 170 -5.76 -22.80 35.82
CA GLY A 170 -6.43 -22.70 34.52
C GLY A 170 -5.99 -21.51 33.67
N ILE A 171 -4.76 -21.02 33.85
CA ILE A 171 -4.19 -19.88 33.13
C ILE A 171 -3.33 -20.40 31.97
N SER A 172 -3.52 -19.86 30.77
CA SER A 172 -2.75 -20.28 29.59
C SER A 172 -1.33 -19.71 29.64
N HIS A 173 -0.34 -20.46 29.17
CA HIS A 173 1.04 -20.00 29.04
C HIS A 173 1.68 -20.40 27.71
N GLU A 174 2.74 -19.69 27.34
CA GLU A 174 3.54 -19.96 26.15
C GLU A 174 4.86 -20.67 26.48
N ALA A 175 5.34 -21.50 25.55
CA ALA A 175 6.54 -22.30 25.76
C ALA A 175 7.82 -21.48 25.97
N GLY A 176 7.85 -20.24 25.45
CA GLY A 176 9.01 -19.34 25.53
C GLY A 176 9.09 -18.49 26.81
N TRP A 177 8.05 -18.47 27.64
CA TRP A 177 8.04 -17.62 28.83
C TRP A 177 8.88 -18.21 29.96
N GLY A 178 9.69 -17.36 30.61
CA GLY A 178 10.38 -17.67 31.85
C GLY A 178 9.45 -17.64 33.06
N ALA A 179 9.95 -18.10 34.21
CA ALA A 179 9.17 -18.17 35.44
C ALA A 179 8.70 -16.79 35.93
N GLY A 180 9.47 -15.72 35.68
CA GLY A 180 9.08 -14.36 36.01
C GLY A 180 7.88 -13.88 35.16
N ARG A 181 7.90 -14.14 33.86
CA ARG A 181 6.76 -13.81 32.98
C ARG A 181 5.51 -14.62 33.33
N LEU A 182 5.66 -15.91 33.63
CA LEU A 182 4.56 -16.77 34.10
C LEU A 182 3.95 -16.24 35.40
N MET A 183 4.79 -15.82 36.34
CA MET A 183 4.35 -15.21 37.60
C MET A 183 3.59 -13.90 37.35
N LYS A 184 4.03 -13.09 36.37
CA LYS A 184 3.30 -11.88 35.97
C LYS A 184 1.90 -12.18 35.44
N GLU A 185 1.77 -13.20 34.59
CA GLU A 185 0.47 -13.60 34.03
C GLU A 185 -0.53 -14.00 35.14
N VAL A 186 -0.06 -14.70 36.18
CA VAL A 186 -0.90 -15.06 37.33
C VAL A 186 -1.42 -13.81 38.05
N TYR A 187 -0.56 -12.82 38.26
CA TYR A 187 -0.94 -11.58 38.89
C TYR A 187 -1.98 -10.79 38.07
N ASP A 188 -1.74 -10.62 36.76
CA ASP A 188 -2.62 -9.87 35.87
C ASP A 188 -4.03 -10.51 35.82
N GLU A 189 -4.11 -11.83 35.69
CA GLU A 189 -5.36 -12.58 35.56
C GLU A 189 -6.13 -12.76 36.88
N ARG A 190 -5.43 -12.88 38.02
CA ARG A 190 -6.05 -13.27 39.30
C ARG A 190 -6.01 -12.23 40.39
N VAL A 191 -5.01 -11.36 40.39
CA VAL A 191 -4.70 -10.54 41.57
C VAL A 191 -5.08 -9.08 41.35
N GLN A 192 -4.60 -8.44 40.28
CA GLN A 192 -4.69 -6.98 40.10
C GLN A 192 -6.11 -6.44 40.27
N HIS A 193 -7.11 -7.07 39.64
CA HIS A 193 -8.50 -6.63 39.66
C HIS A 193 -9.19 -6.77 41.04
N THR A 194 -8.57 -7.45 42.01
CA THR A 194 -9.12 -7.63 43.37
C THR A 194 -8.78 -6.47 44.31
N VAL A 195 -7.83 -5.62 43.92
CA VAL A 195 -7.36 -4.49 44.74
C VAL A 195 -8.36 -3.33 44.69
N VAL A 196 -8.92 -2.95 45.83
CA VAL A 196 -9.92 -1.86 45.90
C VAL A 196 -9.28 -0.51 46.23
N GLY A 197 -8.63 -0.41 47.41
CA GLY A 197 -7.94 0.80 47.85
C GLY A 197 -6.58 1.01 47.17
N PRO A 198 -5.92 2.15 47.41
CA PRO A 198 -4.57 2.40 46.90
C PRO A 198 -3.57 1.44 47.55
N VAL A 199 -2.84 0.68 46.74
CA VAL A 199 -1.81 -0.26 47.19
C VAL A 199 -0.58 -0.15 46.28
N PHE A 200 0.60 -0.01 46.87
CA PHE A 200 1.86 -0.16 46.17
C PHE A 200 2.19 -1.64 46.04
N CYS A 201 2.07 -2.18 44.84
CA CYS A 201 2.55 -3.51 44.50
C CYS A 201 4.04 -3.43 44.18
N THR A 202 4.90 -4.00 45.01
CA THR A 202 6.38 -3.84 44.93
C THR A 202 7.08 -5.13 44.50
N ASP A 203 8.31 -4.99 44.02
CA ASP A 203 9.25 -6.08 43.72
C ASP A 203 8.78 -6.98 42.57
N TYR A 204 8.75 -6.40 41.36
CA TYR A 204 8.41 -7.14 40.15
C TYR A 204 9.53 -8.10 39.72
N PRO A 205 9.21 -9.18 38.99
CA PRO A 205 10.22 -10.05 38.38
C PRO A 205 11.15 -9.26 37.45
N ARG A 206 12.46 -9.56 37.50
CA ARG A 206 13.47 -8.93 36.63
C ARG A 206 13.19 -9.14 35.14
N GLU A 207 12.70 -10.32 34.79
CA GLU A 207 12.39 -10.71 33.40
C GLU A 207 11.43 -9.74 32.68
N VAL A 208 10.50 -9.11 33.41
CA VAL A 208 9.47 -8.22 32.84
C VAL A 208 9.75 -6.74 33.10
N SER A 209 10.98 -6.41 33.55
CA SER A 209 11.35 -5.07 34.02
C SER A 209 12.74 -4.66 33.50
N PRO A 210 12.91 -4.49 32.19
CA PRO A 210 14.22 -4.35 31.54
C PRO A 210 14.97 -3.05 31.88
N LEU A 211 14.26 -2.03 32.40
CA LEU A 211 14.77 -0.70 32.70
C LEU A 211 14.94 -0.44 34.21
N ALA A 212 14.52 -1.40 35.04
CA ALA A 212 14.57 -1.30 36.49
C ALA A 212 15.83 -1.94 37.05
N ARG A 213 16.37 -1.34 38.11
CA ARG A 213 17.54 -1.84 38.81
C ARG A 213 17.22 -3.14 39.54
N THR A 214 18.16 -4.08 39.47
CA THR A 214 18.14 -5.33 40.24
C THR A 214 17.94 -5.07 41.74
N HIS A 215 17.06 -5.84 42.39
CA HIS A 215 16.74 -5.68 43.80
C HIS A 215 17.96 -5.99 44.69
N ARG A 216 18.12 -5.24 45.79
CA ARG A 216 19.31 -5.30 46.67
C ARG A 216 19.47 -6.64 47.37
N ASP A 217 18.37 -7.25 47.78
CA ASP A 217 18.36 -8.50 48.55
C ASP A 217 18.18 -9.76 47.70
N ASP A 218 17.52 -9.66 46.54
CA ASP A 218 17.16 -10.81 45.71
C ASP A 218 17.24 -10.45 44.22
N PRO A 219 18.29 -10.90 43.51
CA PRO A 219 18.53 -10.50 42.13
C PRO A 219 17.51 -11.04 41.11
N ALA A 220 16.59 -11.92 41.53
CA ALA A 220 15.48 -12.40 40.71
C ALA A 220 14.36 -11.33 40.56
N TYR A 221 14.33 -10.35 41.46
CA TYR A 221 13.42 -9.22 41.46
C TYR A 221 14.15 -7.91 41.08
N VAL A 222 13.36 -6.87 40.83
CA VAL A 222 13.83 -5.49 40.64
C VAL A 222 13.17 -4.55 41.65
N GLU A 223 13.81 -3.43 41.94
CA GLU A 223 13.22 -2.34 42.75
C GLU A 223 12.20 -1.54 41.91
N ARG A 224 11.07 -2.17 41.62
CA ARG A 224 9.95 -1.61 40.85
C ARG A 224 8.68 -1.69 41.66
N PHE A 225 7.81 -0.70 41.53
CA PHE A 225 6.45 -0.77 42.01
C PHE A 225 5.44 -0.28 40.97
N GLU A 226 4.22 -0.77 41.11
CA GLU A 226 3.03 -0.16 40.49
C GLU A 226 2.05 0.24 41.59
N LEU A 227 1.46 1.42 41.45
CA LEU A 227 0.36 1.85 42.33
C LEU A 227 -0.96 1.38 41.72
N ILE A 228 -1.63 0.45 42.41
CA ILE A 228 -2.92 -0.09 41.99
C ILE A 228 -4.02 0.60 42.80
N VAL A 229 -5.05 1.10 42.12
CA VAL A 229 -6.24 1.69 42.73
C VAL A 229 -7.46 1.20 41.95
N ALA A 230 -8.51 0.74 42.63
CA ALA A 230 -9.73 0.22 42.00
C ALA A 230 -9.49 -0.84 40.89
N GLY A 231 -8.49 -1.70 41.10
CA GLY A 231 -8.17 -2.81 40.21
C GLY A 231 -7.41 -2.43 38.93
N PHE A 232 -6.95 -1.18 38.80
CA PHE A 232 -6.10 -0.77 37.68
C PHE A 232 -4.85 -0.02 38.13
N GLU A 233 -3.83 -0.10 37.29
CA GLU A 233 -2.54 0.58 37.46
C GLU A 233 -2.69 2.09 37.20
N LEU A 234 -2.34 2.88 38.21
CA LEU A 234 -2.30 4.34 38.15
C LEU A 234 -0.90 4.87 37.80
N CYS A 235 0.13 4.14 38.22
CA CYS A 235 1.51 4.54 38.12
C CYS A 235 2.43 3.31 38.09
N ASN A 236 3.55 3.45 37.37
CA ASN A 236 4.67 2.52 37.35
C ASN A 236 5.96 3.30 37.66
N ALA A 237 6.82 2.77 38.52
CA ALA A 237 8.02 3.46 39.00
C ALA A 237 9.09 2.48 39.44
N TYR A 238 10.35 2.89 39.39
CA TYR A 238 11.47 2.04 39.78
C TYR A 238 12.71 2.84 40.19
N SER A 239 13.61 2.16 40.90
CA SER A 239 15.02 2.55 40.95
C SER A 239 15.61 2.27 39.57
N GLU A 240 16.18 3.28 38.95
CA GLU A 240 16.59 3.22 37.55
C GLU A 240 17.81 2.34 37.32
N GLN A 241 17.75 1.51 36.28
CA GLN A 241 18.92 0.81 35.79
C GLN A 241 19.92 1.82 35.21
N ASN A 242 21.07 1.95 35.88
CA ASN A 242 22.14 2.86 35.50
C ASN A 242 23.44 2.16 35.11
N ASP A 243 23.49 0.82 35.15
CA ASP A 243 24.60 0.04 34.61
C ASP A 243 24.48 -0.08 33.07
N PRO A 244 25.38 0.54 32.29
CA PRO A 244 25.33 0.48 30.83
C PRO A 244 25.47 -0.95 30.28
N VAL A 245 26.18 -1.84 30.99
CA VAL A 245 26.40 -3.23 30.55
C VAL A 245 25.12 -4.04 30.72
N GLU A 246 24.45 -3.92 31.87
CA GLU A 246 23.17 -4.60 32.08
C GLU A 246 22.09 -4.04 31.15
N GLN A 247 22.07 -2.72 30.93
CA GLN A 247 21.10 -2.09 30.03
C GLN A 247 21.28 -2.53 28.58
N LEU A 248 22.53 -2.62 28.10
CA LEU A 248 22.83 -3.14 26.77
C LEU A 248 22.33 -4.58 26.61
N ALA A 249 22.60 -5.44 27.60
CA ALA A 249 22.15 -6.83 27.57
C ALA A 249 20.61 -6.95 27.53
N ALA A 250 19.90 -6.07 28.24
CA ALA A 250 18.44 -6.00 28.20
C ALA A 250 17.92 -5.59 26.82
N PHE A 251 18.48 -4.54 26.21
CA PHE A 251 18.11 -4.12 24.85
C PHE A 251 18.43 -5.18 23.79
N GLU A 252 19.55 -5.89 23.91
CA GLU A 252 19.85 -7.01 23.01
C GLU A 252 18.83 -8.15 23.16
N ALA A 253 18.30 -8.39 24.36
CA ALA A 253 17.25 -9.37 24.57
C ALA A 253 15.93 -8.95 23.93
N GLU A 254 15.54 -7.68 24.04
CA GLU A 254 14.37 -7.12 23.34
C GLU A 254 14.55 -7.20 21.81
N ALA A 255 15.70 -6.78 21.28
CA ALA A 255 15.97 -6.86 19.85
C ALA A 255 15.93 -8.31 19.33
N ARG A 256 16.37 -9.29 20.14
CA ARG A 256 16.19 -10.72 19.83
C ARG A 256 14.72 -11.11 19.85
N ALA A 257 13.93 -10.67 20.82
CA ALA A 257 12.49 -10.95 20.87
C ALA A 257 11.76 -10.39 19.64
N LYS A 258 12.11 -9.17 19.21
CA LYS A 258 11.62 -8.53 17.99
C LYS A 258 11.93 -9.35 16.74
N GLN A 259 13.17 -9.86 16.62
CA GLN A 259 13.56 -10.76 15.51
C GLN A 259 12.77 -12.07 15.49
N HIS A 260 12.26 -12.53 16.63
CA HIS A 260 11.41 -13.71 16.75
C HIS A 260 9.91 -13.40 16.61
N GLY A 261 9.55 -12.16 16.23
CA GLY A 261 8.19 -11.78 15.86
C GLY A 261 7.38 -11.06 16.95
N ASP A 262 8.02 -10.58 18.03
CA ASP A 262 7.36 -9.72 19.02
C ASP A 262 7.23 -8.28 18.49
N PRO A 263 6.01 -7.77 18.22
CA PRO A 263 5.81 -6.43 17.68
C PRO A 263 5.96 -5.30 18.71
N GLU A 264 6.01 -5.61 20.02
CA GLU A 264 6.15 -4.64 21.11
C GLU A 264 7.60 -4.44 21.57
N ALA A 265 8.50 -5.33 21.16
CA ALA A 265 9.90 -5.30 21.53
C ALA A 265 10.71 -4.20 20.80
N GLY A 266 11.63 -3.55 21.52
CA GLY A 266 12.46 -2.43 21.04
C GLY A 266 13.65 -2.82 20.16
N ASP A 267 14.28 -1.80 19.56
CA ASP A 267 15.63 -1.94 18.98
C ASP A 267 16.69 -1.52 20.00
N VAL A 268 17.96 -1.85 19.73
CA VAL A 268 19.05 -1.44 20.62
C VAL A 268 19.34 0.07 20.47
N ASP A 269 18.98 0.86 21.49
CA ASP A 269 19.36 2.28 21.57
C ASP A 269 20.80 2.43 22.08
N LEU A 270 21.75 2.31 21.14
CA LEU A 270 23.17 2.52 21.43
C LEU A 270 23.48 3.96 21.87
N ASP A 271 22.64 4.93 21.53
CA ASP A 271 22.85 6.31 21.97
C ASP A 271 22.53 6.47 23.46
N TYR A 272 21.46 5.85 23.92
CA TYR A 272 21.12 5.80 25.34
C TYR A 272 22.17 5.05 26.15
N VAL A 273 22.65 3.89 25.66
CA VAL A 273 23.74 3.15 26.33
C VAL A 273 24.99 4.02 26.45
N ARG A 274 25.39 4.73 25.38
CA ARG A 274 26.50 5.69 25.44
C ARG A 274 26.28 6.82 26.43
N ALA A 275 25.04 7.26 26.65
CA ALA A 275 24.74 8.24 27.69
C ALA A 275 24.96 7.65 29.08
N LEU A 276 24.49 6.43 29.35
CA LEU A 276 24.73 5.73 30.61
C LEU A 276 26.23 5.49 30.87
N GLU A 277 27.03 5.22 29.84
CA GLU A 277 28.50 5.13 29.94
C GLU A 277 29.17 6.43 30.40
N ARG A 278 28.51 7.59 30.27
CA ARG A 278 28.98 8.86 30.86
C ARG A 278 28.73 8.97 32.36
N GLY A 279 27.93 8.05 32.91
CA GLY A 279 27.59 7.95 34.33
C GLY A 279 26.23 8.58 34.63
N MET A 280 25.21 7.73 34.78
CA MET A 280 23.94 8.15 35.38
C MET A 280 24.00 7.87 36.90
N PRO A 281 23.76 8.86 37.77
CA PRO A 281 23.66 8.61 39.21
C PRO A 281 22.53 7.62 39.54
N CYS A 282 22.57 7.01 40.73
CA CYS A 282 21.40 6.29 41.25
C CYS A 282 20.19 7.23 41.16
N THR A 283 19.11 6.80 40.52
CA THR A 283 17.97 7.66 40.20
C THR A 283 16.70 6.91 40.50
N GLY A 284 15.70 7.59 41.04
CA GLY A 284 14.32 7.09 41.10
C GLY A 284 13.55 7.71 39.95
N GLY A 285 12.80 6.91 39.21
CA GLY A 285 11.89 7.40 38.17
C GLY A 285 10.47 6.92 38.38
N LEU A 286 9.56 7.75 37.88
CA LEU A 286 8.14 7.68 38.17
C LEU A 286 7.35 8.00 36.90
N GLY A 287 6.53 7.07 36.43
CA GLY A 287 5.53 7.28 35.38
C GLY A 287 4.12 7.23 35.94
N VAL A 288 3.28 8.21 35.61
CA VAL A 288 1.89 8.32 36.06
C VAL A 288 0.95 8.56 34.88
N GLY A 289 -0.06 7.70 34.75
CA GLY A 289 -1.14 7.89 33.78
C GLY A 289 -2.08 9.00 34.23
N ILE A 290 -1.88 10.22 33.73
CA ILE A 290 -2.63 11.40 34.16
C ILE A 290 -4.13 11.24 33.86
N ASP A 291 -4.48 10.70 32.69
CA ASP A 291 -5.90 10.50 32.35
C ASP A 291 -6.57 9.51 33.33
N ARG A 292 -5.89 8.42 33.71
CA ARG A 292 -6.40 7.47 34.71
C ARG A 292 -6.55 8.09 36.10
N LEU A 293 -5.64 8.99 36.49
CA LEU A 293 -5.77 9.76 37.73
C LEU A 293 -6.99 10.68 37.69
N VAL A 294 -7.22 11.37 36.57
CA VAL A 294 -8.42 12.21 36.41
C VAL A 294 -9.68 11.34 36.40
N MET A 295 -9.67 10.16 35.79
CA MET A 295 -10.80 9.22 35.83
C MET A 295 -11.17 8.83 37.25
N LEU A 296 -10.17 8.47 38.06
CA LEU A 296 -10.35 8.13 39.47
C LEU A 296 -10.98 9.32 40.21
N LEU A 297 -10.33 10.49 40.18
CA LEU A 297 -10.80 11.67 40.92
C LEU A 297 -12.17 12.18 40.45
N ALA A 298 -12.47 12.08 39.16
CA ALA A 298 -13.77 12.46 38.62
C ALA A 298 -14.84 11.36 38.80
N SER A 299 -14.48 10.19 39.33
CA SER A 299 -15.39 9.04 39.51
C SER A 299 -16.05 8.59 38.21
N VAL A 300 -15.27 8.51 37.12
CA VAL A 300 -15.75 8.10 35.78
C VAL A 300 -15.09 6.81 35.29
N ASP A 301 -15.88 5.91 34.73
CA ASP A 301 -15.44 4.57 34.34
C ASP A 301 -14.75 4.51 32.96
N SER A 302 -14.71 5.63 32.24
CA SER A 302 -14.19 5.72 30.88
C SER A 302 -13.20 6.87 30.70
N ILE A 303 -12.02 6.56 30.13
CA ILE A 303 -10.98 7.54 29.77
C ILE A 303 -11.48 8.58 28.77
N ARG A 304 -12.52 8.25 28.00
CA ARG A 304 -13.15 9.16 27.04
C ARG A 304 -13.86 10.33 27.70
N GLU A 305 -14.21 10.22 28.97
CA GLU A 305 -14.89 11.30 29.71
C GLU A 305 -13.91 12.33 30.26
N VAL A 306 -12.60 12.00 30.29
CA VAL A 306 -11.55 12.89 30.80
C VAL A 306 -10.65 13.46 29.70
N ILE A 307 -10.74 12.93 28.48
CA ILE A 307 -10.09 13.47 27.29
C ILE A 307 -11.13 14.30 26.52
N LEU A 308 -10.87 15.60 26.32
CA LEU A 308 -11.81 16.52 25.65
C LEU A 308 -12.21 16.08 24.23
N PHE A 309 -11.24 15.55 23.50
CA PHE A 309 -11.39 15.02 22.14
C PHE A 309 -10.76 13.63 22.11
N PRO A 310 -11.44 12.62 22.68
CA PRO A 310 -10.91 11.26 22.65
C PRO A 310 -10.82 10.81 21.19
N THR A 311 -9.95 9.87 20.89
CA THR A 311 -9.89 9.32 19.54
C THR A 311 -11.19 8.57 19.30
N LEU A 312 -12.10 9.21 18.57
CA LEU A 312 -13.37 8.63 18.19
C LEU A 312 -13.17 7.79 16.94
N ARG A 313 -14.04 6.79 16.81
CA ARG A 313 -14.27 6.22 15.48
C ARG A 313 -14.92 7.32 14.63
N PRO A 314 -14.46 7.55 13.38
CA PRO A 314 -14.96 8.67 12.57
C PRO A 314 -16.48 8.66 12.39
N GLU A 315 -17.15 9.76 12.75
CA GLU A 315 -18.59 9.94 12.56
C GLU A 315 -18.96 10.15 11.08
N SER A 316 -20.13 9.66 10.68
CA SER A 316 -20.70 9.90 9.35
C SER A 316 -21.44 11.23 9.31
N ALA A 317 -21.07 12.13 8.38
CA ALA A 317 -21.83 13.37 8.18
C ALA A 317 -23.24 13.06 7.62
N PRO A 318 -24.32 13.63 8.19
CA PRO A 318 -25.67 13.46 7.66
C PRO A 318 -25.91 14.37 6.45
N SER A 319 -26.55 13.84 5.41
CA SER A 319 -27.11 14.63 4.31
C SER A 319 -28.32 15.42 4.79
N PRO A 320 -28.50 16.69 4.40
CA PRO A 320 -29.66 17.47 4.79
C PRO A 320 -30.90 17.09 3.96
N GLY A 321 -31.95 16.59 4.62
CA GLY A 321 -33.31 16.63 4.09
C GLY A 321 -34.17 15.38 4.32
N GLY A 322 -35.28 15.57 5.04
CA GLY A 322 -36.50 14.76 4.91
C GLY A 322 -36.80 13.83 6.09
N GLY A 323 -37.61 14.30 7.03
CA GLY A 323 -38.12 13.51 8.15
C GLY A 323 -39.53 12.92 7.95
N GLN A 324 -39.95 12.23 9.01
CA GLN A 324 -41.27 11.72 9.43
C GLN A 324 -41.74 10.31 9.00
N ASP A 325 -41.70 9.44 10.03
CA ASP A 325 -42.79 8.66 10.66
C ASP A 325 -43.68 7.70 9.86
N GLY A 326 -43.79 6.47 10.40
CA GLY A 326 -45.04 5.70 10.30
C GLY A 326 -44.92 4.17 10.39
N GLY A 327 -44.88 3.67 11.63
CA GLY A 327 -45.35 2.38 12.17
C GLY A 327 -45.87 1.20 11.31
N GLY A 328 -45.64 -0.01 11.83
CA GLY A 328 -46.52 -1.16 11.58
C GLY A 328 -45.81 -2.52 11.60
N GLN A 329 -46.04 -3.30 12.66
CA GLN A 329 -45.70 -4.72 12.77
C GLN A 329 -46.40 -5.54 11.69
N ASP A 330 -45.75 -6.60 11.21
CA ASP A 330 -46.28 -7.98 11.19
C ASP A 330 -45.26 -8.92 10.53
N GLY A 331 -44.72 -9.88 11.29
CA GLY A 331 -43.95 -11.00 10.73
C GLY A 331 -44.91 -11.99 10.06
N PRO A 332 -44.54 -12.63 8.94
CA PRO A 332 -44.11 -14.06 8.97
C PRO A 332 -43.27 -14.42 7.70
N PRO A 333 -43.21 -15.66 7.17
CA PRO A 333 -42.99 -17.00 7.74
C PRO A 333 -41.74 -17.72 7.12
N HIS A 334 -41.34 -18.84 7.71
CA HIS A 334 -40.40 -19.81 7.13
C HIS A 334 -40.91 -20.49 5.84
N LEU A 335 -39.98 -20.91 4.95
CA LEU A 335 -39.91 -22.15 4.11
C LEU A 335 -38.90 -21.93 2.93
N PRO A 336 -38.44 -22.94 2.15
CA PRO A 336 -37.99 -24.33 2.42
C PRO A 336 -36.59 -24.65 1.79
N ALA A 337 -36.03 -25.85 2.06
CA ALA A 337 -34.72 -26.32 1.57
C ALA A 337 -34.75 -26.96 0.17
N VAL A 338 -33.64 -26.89 -0.58
CA VAL A 338 -33.41 -27.50 -1.92
C VAL A 338 -32.26 -28.53 -1.86
N PRO A 339 -32.34 -29.70 -2.54
CA PRO A 339 -31.45 -30.84 -2.31
C PRO A 339 -30.17 -30.81 -3.17
N GLY A 340 -29.07 -31.32 -2.61
CA GLY A 340 -27.77 -31.48 -3.29
C GLY A 340 -27.57 -32.86 -3.93
N PRO A 341 -26.64 -33.01 -4.92
CA PRO A 341 -26.37 -34.29 -5.56
C PRO A 341 -25.25 -35.10 -4.87
N GLU A 342 -25.33 -36.43 -5.04
CA GLU A 342 -24.49 -37.47 -4.43
C GLU A 342 -23.03 -37.50 -4.93
N VAL A 343 -22.12 -37.86 -4.03
CA VAL A 343 -20.67 -38.02 -4.24
C VAL A 343 -20.29 -39.50 -4.19
N PRO A 344 -19.48 -40.04 -5.13
CA PRO A 344 -18.84 -41.33 -4.95
C PRO A 344 -17.35 -41.23 -4.56
N GLY A 345 -16.97 -42.03 -3.53
CA GLY A 345 -15.73 -42.81 -3.52
C GLY A 345 -14.47 -42.18 -2.88
N THR A 346 -14.05 -42.75 -1.76
CA THR A 346 -12.90 -42.43 -0.91
C THR A 346 -11.52 -42.85 -1.45
N ALA A 347 -10.46 -42.09 -1.12
CA ALA A 347 -9.08 -42.59 -0.99
C ALA A 347 -8.25 -41.73 0.00
N SER A 348 -7.41 -42.40 0.78
CA SER A 348 -6.68 -41.97 2.00
C SER A 348 -5.29 -41.30 1.73
N PRO A 349 -4.59 -40.77 2.76
CA PRO A 349 -3.86 -39.50 2.69
C PRO A 349 -2.33 -39.61 2.57
N GLY A 350 -1.69 -38.54 2.08
CA GLY A 350 -0.24 -38.31 2.24
C GLY A 350 0.31 -37.25 1.27
N GLY A 351 0.88 -36.17 1.82
CA GLY A 351 1.68 -35.18 1.08
C GLY A 351 1.00 -33.84 0.87
N ALA A 352 1.68 -32.75 1.26
CA ALA A 352 1.28 -31.38 0.96
C ALA A 352 1.07 -31.21 -0.55
N SER A 353 -0.19 -31.07 -0.97
CA SER A 353 -0.60 -31.10 -2.37
C SER A 353 -0.86 -29.67 -2.83
N VAL A 354 0.07 -29.16 -3.65
CA VAL A 354 -0.17 -28.05 -4.59
C VAL A 354 -1.45 -28.33 -5.36
N VAL A 355 -2.32 -27.34 -5.53
CA VAL A 355 -3.54 -27.45 -6.35
C VAL A 355 -3.15 -27.82 -7.79
N ALA A 356 -3.28 -29.10 -8.13
CA ALA A 356 -3.15 -29.56 -9.50
C ALA A 356 -4.43 -29.24 -10.27
N LEU A 357 -4.47 -28.08 -10.92
CA LEU A 357 -5.38 -27.84 -12.05
C LEU A 357 -4.78 -28.51 -13.30
N PRO A 358 -5.60 -29.06 -14.21
CA PRO A 358 -5.12 -29.90 -15.29
C PRO A 358 -4.09 -29.18 -16.18
N ASP A 359 -2.96 -29.83 -16.40
CA ASP A 359 -1.88 -29.35 -17.26
C ASP A 359 -2.42 -28.94 -18.62
N SER A 360 -2.01 -27.74 -19.07
CA SER A 360 -2.19 -27.27 -20.44
C SER A 360 -1.21 -27.99 -21.37
N ALA A 361 -1.34 -29.31 -21.51
CA ALA A 361 -0.55 -30.11 -22.45
C ALA A 361 -0.66 -29.55 -23.88
N PRO A 362 0.45 -29.55 -24.66
CA PRO A 362 0.52 -29.00 -26.00
C PRO A 362 -0.42 -29.72 -26.97
N SER A 363 -1.03 -28.98 -27.90
CA SER A 363 -1.98 -29.51 -28.88
C SER A 363 -1.36 -30.57 -29.80
N ALA A 364 -2.09 -31.65 -30.06
CA ALA A 364 -1.75 -32.72 -31.02
C ALA A 364 -2.00 -32.35 -32.50
N HIS A 365 -2.37 -31.10 -32.80
CA HIS A 365 -2.55 -30.64 -34.17
C HIS A 365 -1.33 -29.84 -34.65
N PRO A 366 -0.81 -30.09 -35.87
CA PRO A 366 0.25 -29.27 -36.43
C PRO A 366 -0.27 -27.83 -36.54
N LEU A 367 0.36 -26.95 -35.76
CA LEU A 367 0.11 -25.52 -35.79
C LEU A 367 0.33 -25.01 -37.22
N PRO A 368 -0.52 -24.12 -37.76
CA PRO A 368 -0.15 -23.37 -38.95
C PRO A 368 1.17 -22.66 -38.65
N ALA A 369 2.15 -22.78 -39.55
CA ALA A 369 3.46 -22.17 -39.36
C ALA A 369 3.28 -20.65 -39.23
N VAL A 370 3.27 -20.15 -38.00
CA VAL A 370 3.47 -18.73 -37.74
C VAL A 370 4.88 -18.46 -38.28
N PRO A 371 5.03 -17.65 -39.33
CA PRO A 371 6.35 -17.39 -39.89
C PRO A 371 7.21 -16.87 -38.73
N ARG A 372 8.29 -17.59 -38.41
CA ARG A 372 9.25 -17.19 -37.39
C ARG A 372 9.80 -15.83 -37.78
N ALA A 373 9.16 -14.77 -37.32
CA ALA A 373 9.53 -13.37 -37.56
C ALA A 373 10.80 -12.95 -36.80
N GLY A 374 11.62 -13.91 -36.35
CA GLY A 374 12.80 -13.69 -35.52
C GLY A 374 13.84 -12.81 -36.21
N GLY A 375 14.12 -13.03 -37.50
CA GLY A 375 15.10 -12.26 -38.25
C GLY A 375 14.69 -10.79 -38.47
N HIS A 376 13.40 -10.54 -38.73
CA HIS A 376 12.90 -9.17 -38.91
C HIS A 376 12.82 -8.38 -37.60
N ARG A 377 12.45 -9.03 -36.49
CA ARG A 377 12.33 -8.38 -35.19
C ARG A 377 13.69 -7.95 -34.62
N LEU A 378 14.73 -8.78 -34.78
CA LEU A 378 16.08 -8.40 -34.37
C LEU A 378 16.59 -7.20 -35.19
N ALA A 379 16.41 -7.24 -36.52
CA ALA A 379 16.80 -6.12 -37.39
C ALA A 379 16.09 -4.81 -37.03
N VAL A 380 14.78 -4.86 -36.76
CA VAL A 380 14.01 -3.69 -36.31
C VAL A 380 14.52 -3.15 -34.96
N ARG A 381 14.83 -4.03 -34.00
CA ARG A 381 15.40 -3.62 -32.70
C ARG A 381 16.77 -2.98 -32.86
N VAL A 382 17.64 -3.54 -33.71
CA VAL A 382 18.96 -2.97 -33.99
C VAL A 382 18.81 -1.60 -34.66
N LEU A 383 17.92 -1.45 -35.66
CA LEU A 383 17.71 -0.17 -36.33
C LEU A 383 17.11 0.90 -35.39
N ALA A 384 16.16 0.51 -34.54
CA ALA A 384 15.62 1.39 -33.51
C ALA A 384 16.69 1.77 -32.47
N GLY A 385 17.50 0.81 -32.02
CA GLY A 385 18.60 1.05 -31.08
C GLY A 385 19.68 1.97 -31.65
N LEU A 386 20.07 1.78 -32.92
CA LEU A 386 20.99 2.68 -33.63
C LEU A 386 20.39 4.08 -33.78
N THR A 387 19.09 4.19 -34.09
CA THR A 387 18.40 5.49 -34.17
C THR A 387 18.37 6.19 -32.80
N ALA A 388 18.12 5.45 -31.72
CA ALA A 388 18.14 5.97 -30.36
C ALA A 388 19.55 6.41 -29.96
N LEU A 389 20.57 5.60 -30.27
CA LEU A 389 21.98 5.92 -30.00
C LEU A 389 22.39 7.22 -30.71
N CYS A 390 22.01 7.41 -31.98
CA CYS A 390 22.22 8.67 -32.69
C CYS A 390 21.53 9.85 -32.00
N GLY A 391 20.32 9.66 -31.48
CA GLY A 391 19.60 10.67 -30.72
C GLY A 391 20.29 11.03 -29.40
N VAL A 392 20.72 10.03 -28.62
CA VAL A 392 21.45 10.22 -27.36
C VAL A 392 22.80 10.90 -27.60
N LEU A 393 23.58 10.44 -28.59
CA LEU A 393 24.89 11.03 -28.91
C LEU A 393 24.74 12.51 -29.27
N GLN A 394 23.71 12.88 -30.04
CA GLN A 394 23.43 14.29 -30.33
C GLN A 394 23.12 15.14 -29.09
N LEU A 395 22.41 14.57 -28.10
CA LEU A 395 22.12 15.26 -26.85
C LEU A 395 23.35 15.37 -25.95
N LEU A 396 24.17 14.31 -25.87
CA LEU A 396 25.33 14.24 -24.99
C LEU A 396 26.49 15.14 -25.42
N ILE A 397 26.73 15.28 -26.73
CA ILE A 397 27.82 16.12 -27.29
C ILE A 397 27.64 17.61 -26.91
N ARG A 398 26.45 18.02 -26.46
CA ARG A 398 26.11 19.40 -26.07
C ARG A 398 26.05 19.64 -24.57
N LEU A 399 26.28 18.65 -23.71
CA LEU A 399 26.41 18.87 -22.27
C LEU A 399 27.74 19.60 -21.99
N PRO A 400 27.74 20.76 -21.28
CA PRO A 400 28.95 21.57 -21.06
C PRO A 400 30.12 20.76 -20.45
N VAL A 401 29.80 19.89 -19.48
CA VAL A 401 30.77 19.03 -18.78
C VAL A 401 31.44 17.99 -19.71
N VAL A 402 30.74 17.55 -20.75
CA VAL A 402 31.24 16.58 -21.74
C VAL A 402 31.95 17.33 -22.86
N HIS A 403 31.40 18.47 -23.28
CA HIS A 403 31.99 19.36 -24.29
C HIS A 403 33.37 19.86 -23.85
N ASP A 404 33.55 20.26 -22.60
CA ASP A 404 34.84 20.72 -22.07
C ASP A 404 35.87 19.58 -21.88
N ARG A 405 35.41 18.34 -21.62
CA ARG A 405 36.30 17.16 -21.49
C ARG A 405 36.71 16.55 -22.83
N VAL A 406 35.86 16.65 -23.85
CA VAL A 406 36.12 16.16 -25.21
C VAL A 406 36.81 17.23 -26.07
N GLY A 407 36.56 18.51 -25.78
CA GLY A 407 37.10 19.69 -26.47
C GLY A 407 38.59 19.99 -26.21
N GLY A 408 39.30 19.14 -25.47
CA GLY A 408 40.73 19.29 -25.19
C GLY A 408 41.68 18.55 -26.14
N GLY A 409 41.20 17.73 -27.09
CA GLY A 409 42.12 17.04 -28.01
C GLY A 409 41.59 15.85 -28.82
N ALA A 410 40.28 15.61 -28.90
CA ALA A 410 39.75 14.58 -29.80
C ALA A 410 39.25 15.23 -31.11
N PRO A 411 39.97 15.10 -32.25
CA PRO A 411 39.36 15.35 -33.55
C PRO A 411 38.35 14.22 -33.83
N ASP A 412 37.21 14.56 -34.45
CA ASP A 412 36.24 13.63 -35.09
C ASP A 412 34.96 13.20 -34.34
N LEU A 413 34.57 13.79 -33.21
CA LEU A 413 33.23 13.57 -32.62
C LEU A 413 32.33 14.82 -32.72
N ASP A 414 32.22 15.40 -33.90
CA ASP A 414 31.19 16.41 -34.20
C ASP A 414 29.81 15.76 -34.40
N PRO A 415 28.71 16.50 -34.20
CA PRO A 415 27.35 15.96 -34.22
C PRO A 415 27.04 15.17 -35.51
N LEU A 416 26.38 14.02 -35.37
CA LEU A 416 25.89 13.17 -36.47
C LEU A 416 24.79 13.83 -37.34
N TRP A 417 24.57 15.14 -37.22
CA TRP A 417 23.67 15.94 -38.05
C TRP A 417 24.34 17.28 -38.32
N VAL A 418 24.11 17.82 -39.52
CA VAL A 418 24.68 19.10 -39.95
C VAL A 418 24.51 20.19 -38.88
N PRO A 419 25.48 21.10 -38.68
CA PRO A 419 25.35 22.33 -37.93
C PRO A 419 24.29 23.24 -38.59
N VAL A 420 23.03 22.82 -38.50
CA VAL A 420 21.88 23.69 -38.63
C VAL A 420 22.03 24.67 -37.48
N ALA A 421 22.21 25.94 -37.84
CA ALA A 421 22.46 27.08 -36.95
C ALA A 421 21.89 26.89 -35.52
N GLY A 422 22.78 26.73 -34.54
CA GLY A 422 22.48 26.78 -33.10
C GLY A 422 22.41 25.42 -32.37
N ALA A 423 22.80 25.41 -31.08
CA ALA A 423 22.71 24.27 -30.14
C ALA A 423 21.29 23.65 -30.06
N VAL A 424 20.31 24.43 -30.48
CA VAL A 424 18.89 24.18 -30.60
C VAL A 424 18.55 23.08 -31.58
N GLY A 425 19.07 23.18 -32.82
CA GLY A 425 18.76 22.24 -33.89
C GLY A 425 19.20 20.83 -33.52
N SER A 426 20.33 20.71 -32.82
CA SER A 426 20.84 19.41 -32.33
C SER A 426 20.00 18.80 -31.20
N VAL A 427 19.51 19.61 -30.24
CA VAL A 427 18.65 19.11 -29.16
C VAL A 427 17.30 18.64 -29.71
N VAL A 428 16.73 19.44 -30.60
CA VAL A 428 15.47 19.13 -31.30
C VAL A 428 15.62 17.85 -32.14
N ALA A 429 16.68 17.75 -32.94
CA ALA A 429 16.94 16.56 -33.76
C ALA A 429 17.20 15.32 -32.88
N GLY A 430 17.96 15.45 -31.79
CA GLY A 430 18.20 14.38 -30.83
C GLY A 430 16.91 13.86 -30.19
N ALA A 431 16.06 14.76 -29.70
CA ALA A 431 14.76 14.41 -29.12
C ALA A 431 13.82 13.76 -30.15
N LEU A 432 13.77 14.29 -31.38
CA LEU A 432 12.97 13.72 -32.46
C LEU A 432 13.44 12.30 -32.85
N LEU A 433 14.76 12.07 -32.91
CA LEU A 433 15.33 10.75 -33.17
C LEU A 433 14.97 9.75 -32.07
N LEU A 434 14.92 10.16 -30.80
CA LEU A 434 14.46 9.29 -29.71
C LEU A 434 12.99 8.91 -29.84
N VAL A 435 12.12 9.87 -30.20
CA VAL A 435 10.70 9.60 -30.46
C VAL A 435 10.53 8.66 -31.66
N VAL A 436 11.25 8.92 -32.76
CA VAL A 436 11.24 8.07 -33.96
C VAL A 436 11.77 6.68 -33.67
N ALA A 437 12.83 6.54 -32.86
CA ALA A 437 13.39 5.26 -32.44
C ALA A 437 12.37 4.40 -31.68
N ASP A 438 11.63 4.98 -30.73
CA ASP A 438 10.56 4.25 -30.02
C ASP A 438 9.48 3.74 -30.98
N GLN A 439 9.10 4.56 -31.96
CA GLN A 439 8.05 4.21 -32.93
C GLN A 439 8.55 3.24 -34.01
N LEU A 440 9.84 3.27 -34.36
CA LEU A 440 10.51 2.27 -35.19
C LEU A 440 10.52 0.91 -34.51
N ALA A 441 10.82 0.86 -33.20
CA ALA A 441 10.77 -0.38 -32.43
C ALA A 441 9.37 -1.02 -32.47
N ARG A 442 8.32 -0.21 -32.62
CA ARG A 442 6.92 -0.61 -32.78
C ARG A 442 6.50 -0.86 -34.24
N ARG A 443 7.45 -0.90 -35.18
CA ARG A 443 7.22 -1.22 -36.60
C ARG A 443 6.29 -0.24 -37.32
N ARG A 444 6.23 1.02 -36.88
CA ARG A 444 5.35 2.05 -37.46
C ARG A 444 5.83 2.51 -38.83
N ARG A 445 4.94 2.50 -39.83
CA ARG A 445 5.29 2.89 -41.20
C ARG A 445 5.66 4.37 -41.32
N ARG A 446 4.94 5.27 -40.62
CA ARG A 446 5.26 6.70 -40.60
C ARG A 446 6.58 7.00 -39.90
N ALA A 447 6.91 6.28 -38.83
CA ALA A 447 8.21 6.41 -38.16
C ALA A 447 9.35 5.95 -39.07
N TRP A 448 9.14 4.87 -39.83
CA TRP A 448 10.08 4.45 -40.87
C TRP A 448 10.27 5.51 -41.96
N GLN A 449 9.18 6.11 -42.47
CA GLN A 449 9.28 7.21 -43.43
C GLN A 449 10.03 8.42 -42.85
N ALA A 450 9.70 8.82 -41.62
CA ALA A 450 10.38 9.90 -40.92
C ALA A 450 11.87 9.60 -40.73
N ALA A 451 12.23 8.39 -40.31
CA ALA A 451 13.62 7.98 -40.15
C ALA A 451 14.39 7.99 -41.49
N VAL A 452 13.78 7.48 -42.57
CA VAL A 452 14.39 7.50 -43.92
C VAL A 452 14.63 8.93 -44.39
N VAL A 453 13.66 9.83 -44.19
CA VAL A 453 13.81 11.25 -44.52
C VAL A 453 14.88 11.90 -43.66
N LEU A 454 14.85 11.68 -42.35
CA LEU A 454 15.83 12.24 -41.42
C LEU A 454 17.25 11.78 -41.79
N PHE A 455 17.53 10.47 -41.80
CA PHE A 455 18.86 9.96 -42.14
C PHE A 455 19.29 10.27 -43.58
N GLY A 456 18.35 10.39 -44.52
CA GLY A 456 18.62 10.85 -45.88
C GLY A 456 19.09 12.30 -45.93
N LEU A 457 18.36 13.21 -45.28
CA LEU A 457 18.74 14.63 -45.18
C LEU A 457 20.06 14.81 -44.42
N ALA A 458 20.26 14.06 -43.31
CA ALA A 458 21.51 14.06 -42.57
C ALA A 458 22.69 13.66 -43.45
N GLY A 459 22.54 12.55 -44.18
CA GLY A 459 23.59 12.00 -45.04
C GLY A 459 23.97 12.96 -46.16
N VAL A 460 22.99 13.55 -46.85
CA VAL A 460 23.24 14.57 -47.89
C VAL A 460 23.99 15.75 -47.31
N ALA A 461 23.55 16.24 -46.16
CA ALA A 461 24.09 17.46 -45.60
C ALA A 461 25.54 17.25 -45.07
N HIS A 462 25.88 16.09 -44.49
CA HIS A 462 27.26 15.72 -44.16
C HIS A 462 28.18 15.58 -45.36
N VAL A 463 27.64 15.07 -46.48
CA VAL A 463 28.39 14.95 -47.74
C VAL A 463 28.67 16.34 -48.33
N LEU A 464 27.72 17.27 -48.25
CA LEU A 464 27.88 18.65 -48.72
C LEU A 464 28.89 19.44 -47.88
N GLU A 465 28.98 19.19 -46.58
CA GLU A 465 29.93 19.87 -45.70
C GLU A 465 31.35 19.30 -45.78
N GLY A 466 31.51 18.03 -46.16
CA GLY A 466 32.79 17.41 -46.48
C GLY A 466 33.74 17.18 -45.30
N ARG A 467 33.31 17.48 -44.06
CA ARG A 467 34.16 17.46 -42.85
C ARG A 467 34.07 16.17 -42.00
N HIS A 468 33.04 15.34 -42.20
CA HIS A 468 32.76 14.19 -41.31
C HIS A 468 32.40 12.90 -42.07
N PRO A 469 33.38 12.17 -42.64
CA PRO A 469 33.13 10.97 -43.44
C PRO A 469 32.54 9.80 -42.63
N VAL A 470 32.88 9.70 -41.33
CA VAL A 470 32.37 8.66 -40.43
C VAL A 470 30.87 8.85 -40.14
N ALA A 471 30.44 10.10 -39.92
CA ALA A 471 29.04 10.45 -39.69
C ALA A 471 28.17 10.16 -40.92
N ALA A 472 28.64 10.56 -42.11
CA ALA A 472 28.00 10.26 -43.38
C ALA A 472 27.87 8.74 -43.61
N GLY A 473 28.92 7.97 -43.30
CA GLY A 473 28.92 6.51 -43.36
C GLY A 473 27.92 5.86 -42.40
N ALA A 474 27.84 6.34 -41.15
CA ALA A 474 26.88 5.85 -40.16
C ALA A 474 25.42 6.12 -40.60
N CYS A 475 25.12 7.33 -41.08
CA CYS A 475 23.80 7.66 -41.62
C CYS A 475 23.44 6.78 -42.83
N ALA A 476 24.38 6.55 -43.74
CA ALA A 476 24.18 5.68 -44.91
C ALA A 476 23.92 4.22 -44.51
N LEU A 477 24.62 3.70 -43.49
CA LEU A 477 24.41 2.34 -42.98
C LEU A 477 23.02 2.17 -42.35
N VAL A 478 22.59 3.11 -41.51
CA VAL A 478 21.25 3.08 -40.91
C VAL A 478 20.18 3.21 -42.00
N LEU A 479 20.36 4.11 -42.96
CA LEU A 479 19.45 4.29 -44.10
C LEU A 479 19.36 3.02 -44.96
N ALA A 480 20.49 2.39 -45.28
CA ALA A 480 20.52 1.13 -46.03
C ALA A 480 19.79 0.01 -45.28
N GLY A 481 19.96 -0.07 -43.96
CA GLY A 481 19.23 -1.01 -43.11
C GLY A 481 17.72 -0.75 -43.08
N LEU A 482 17.29 0.51 -42.94
CA LEU A 482 15.88 0.92 -43.00
C LEU A 482 15.24 0.57 -44.35
N VAL A 483 15.95 0.78 -45.46
CA VAL A 483 15.45 0.45 -46.81
C VAL A 483 15.40 -1.07 -47.04
N ARG A 484 16.46 -1.80 -46.63
CA ARG A 484 16.53 -3.26 -46.74
C ARG A 484 15.40 -3.95 -45.98
N HIS A 485 15.08 -3.46 -44.79
CA HIS A 485 14.03 -4.02 -43.93
C HIS A 485 12.70 -3.28 -44.01
N ARG A 486 12.43 -2.52 -45.10
CA ARG A 486 11.18 -1.74 -45.27
C ARG A 486 9.89 -2.54 -45.07
N ARG A 487 9.88 -3.83 -45.43
CA ARG A 487 8.72 -4.73 -45.27
C ARG A 487 8.43 -5.10 -43.81
N ALA A 488 9.34 -4.80 -42.88
CA ALA A 488 9.12 -5.02 -41.46
C ALA A 488 8.23 -3.93 -40.83
N PHE A 489 8.09 -2.75 -41.44
CA PHE A 489 7.38 -1.58 -40.88
C PHE A 489 5.97 -1.44 -41.48
N THR A 490 5.04 -2.28 -41.03
CA THR A 490 3.69 -2.40 -41.60
C THR A 490 2.61 -1.68 -40.79
N ALA A 491 2.88 -1.27 -39.55
CA ALA A 491 1.82 -0.77 -38.67
C ALA A 491 1.30 0.61 -39.14
N PRO A 492 -0.03 0.76 -39.35
CA PRO A 492 -0.65 2.01 -39.79
C PRO A 492 -0.57 3.10 -38.72
N ALA A 493 -0.81 4.35 -39.12
CA ALA A 493 -0.81 5.51 -38.24
C ALA A 493 -2.24 6.01 -37.98
N ASP A 494 -2.48 6.60 -36.82
CA ASP A 494 -3.80 7.00 -36.33
C ASP A 494 -4.36 8.26 -37.04
N PRO A 495 -5.50 8.17 -37.77
CA PRO A 495 -6.13 9.33 -38.39
C PRO A 495 -6.69 10.38 -37.39
N PRO A 496 -7.36 10.00 -36.28
CA PRO A 496 -7.85 10.94 -35.25
C PRO A 496 -6.76 11.79 -34.59
N SER A 497 -5.56 11.24 -34.43
CA SER A 497 -4.44 11.97 -33.83
C SER A 497 -3.95 13.13 -34.72
N LEU A 498 -4.10 13.03 -36.03
CA LEU A 498 -3.82 14.14 -36.97
C LEU A 498 -4.82 15.29 -36.78
N LEU A 499 -6.11 14.98 -36.59
CA LEU A 499 -7.15 15.97 -36.30
C LEU A 499 -6.95 16.66 -34.95
N ARG A 500 -6.47 15.92 -33.93
CA ARG A 500 -6.10 16.51 -32.64
C ARG A 500 -4.87 17.40 -32.76
N ALA A 501 -3.85 17.00 -33.52
CA ALA A 501 -2.69 17.84 -33.81
C ALA A 501 -3.10 19.15 -34.50
N LEU A 502 -4.01 19.09 -35.48
CA LEU A 502 -4.56 20.27 -36.17
C LEU A 502 -5.34 21.21 -35.24
N ARG A 503 -5.95 20.69 -34.17
CA ARG A 503 -6.67 21.51 -33.17
C ARG A 503 -5.75 22.06 -32.07
N LEU A 504 -4.79 21.28 -31.60
CA LEU A 504 -3.91 21.65 -30.49
C LEU A 504 -2.77 22.58 -30.92
N LEU A 505 -2.29 22.46 -32.15
CA LEU A 505 -1.17 23.25 -32.64
C LEU A 505 -1.48 24.77 -32.65
N PRO A 506 -2.64 25.26 -33.13
CA PRO A 506 -2.99 26.67 -33.03
C PRO A 506 -3.12 27.18 -31.59
N ILE A 507 -3.67 26.35 -30.69
CA ILE A 507 -3.81 26.70 -29.26
C ILE A 507 -2.44 26.84 -28.61
N TYR A 508 -1.54 25.90 -28.89
CA TYR A 508 -0.16 25.92 -28.38
C TYR A 508 0.60 27.14 -28.89
N VAL A 509 0.57 27.39 -30.20
CA VAL A 509 1.20 28.58 -30.81
C VAL A 509 0.60 29.86 -30.24
N GLY A 510 -0.73 29.91 -30.03
CA GLY A 510 -1.40 31.05 -29.39
C GLY A 510 -0.94 31.29 -27.95
N ALA A 511 -0.77 30.24 -27.15
CA ALA A 511 -0.26 30.35 -25.78
C ALA A 511 1.20 30.82 -25.74
N VAL A 512 2.05 30.32 -26.64
CA VAL A 512 3.46 30.77 -26.78
C VAL A 512 3.52 32.23 -27.21
N LEU A 513 2.69 32.64 -28.17
CA LEU A 513 2.59 34.04 -28.60
C LEU A 513 2.12 34.93 -27.45
N LEU A 514 1.11 34.51 -26.69
CA LEU A 514 0.64 35.25 -25.52
C LEU A 514 1.77 35.43 -24.50
N PHE A 515 2.45 34.34 -24.12
CA PHE A 515 3.59 34.38 -23.19
C PHE A 515 4.72 35.29 -23.67
N GLY A 516 5.17 35.13 -24.91
CA GLY A 516 6.26 35.91 -25.47
C GLY A 516 5.91 37.40 -25.61
N LEU A 517 4.70 37.72 -26.11
CA LEU A 517 4.25 39.10 -26.29
C LEU A 517 3.99 39.80 -24.96
N THR A 518 3.42 39.12 -23.96
CA THR A 518 3.21 39.67 -22.61
C THR A 518 4.54 39.93 -21.90
N THR A 519 5.51 39.02 -22.03
CA THR A 519 6.86 39.19 -21.47
C THR A 519 7.58 40.38 -22.12
N LEU A 520 7.50 40.52 -23.45
CA LEU A 520 8.07 41.66 -24.16
C LEU A 520 7.37 42.97 -23.75
N TRP A 521 6.03 42.97 -23.67
CA TRP A 521 5.26 44.16 -23.27
C TRP A 521 5.56 44.61 -21.84
N ALA A 522 5.79 43.67 -20.91
CA ALA A 522 6.18 43.99 -19.54
C ALA A 522 7.56 44.67 -19.47
N GLU A 523 8.45 44.38 -20.42
CA GLU A 523 9.80 44.95 -20.52
C GLU A 523 9.90 46.11 -21.53
N ARG A 524 8.77 46.69 -21.96
CA ARG A 524 8.70 47.71 -23.02
C ARG A 524 9.58 48.95 -22.78
N ASP A 525 9.76 49.34 -21.52
CA ASP A 525 10.54 50.51 -21.14
C ASP A 525 12.04 50.19 -20.98
N ARG A 526 12.44 48.93 -21.21
CA ARG A 526 13.77 48.37 -20.96
C ARG A 526 14.33 47.58 -22.16
N VAL A 527 13.70 47.70 -23.32
CA VAL A 527 14.07 47.03 -24.58
C VAL A 527 14.44 48.07 -25.65
N GLU A 528 15.56 47.83 -26.34
CA GLU A 528 16.00 48.67 -27.47
C GLU A 528 16.17 47.83 -28.74
N PRO A 529 15.64 48.28 -29.90
CA PRO A 529 14.79 49.46 -30.10
C PRO A 529 13.38 49.29 -29.50
N GLY A 530 12.61 50.37 -29.39
CA GLY A 530 11.26 50.35 -28.83
C GLY A 530 10.33 49.33 -29.52
N LEU A 531 9.45 48.70 -28.74
CA LEU A 531 8.65 47.56 -29.21
C LEU A 531 7.75 47.90 -30.40
N GLY A 532 7.99 47.20 -31.51
CA GLY A 532 7.06 47.10 -32.64
C GLY A 532 6.43 45.70 -32.72
N LEU A 533 5.21 45.62 -33.25
CA LEU A 533 4.50 44.34 -33.44
C LEU A 533 5.30 43.35 -34.29
N GLY A 534 5.89 43.83 -35.39
CA GLY A 534 6.70 43.00 -36.30
C GLY A 534 7.96 42.45 -35.63
N GLY A 535 8.71 43.29 -34.90
CA GLY A 535 9.89 42.85 -34.16
C GLY A 535 9.55 41.91 -33.00
N ALA A 536 8.39 42.12 -32.34
CA ALA A 536 7.91 41.25 -31.27
C ALA A 536 7.54 39.85 -31.78
N LEU A 537 6.80 39.78 -32.89
CA LEU A 537 6.50 38.51 -33.55
C LEU A 537 7.76 37.79 -34.04
N GLN A 538 8.72 38.52 -34.64
CA GLN A 538 10.00 37.97 -35.06
C GLN A 538 10.80 37.40 -33.88
N THR A 539 10.81 38.09 -32.74
CA THR A 539 11.50 37.64 -31.52
C THR A 539 10.87 36.37 -30.95
N VAL A 540 9.55 36.32 -30.87
CA VAL A 540 8.84 35.15 -30.30
C VAL A 540 8.92 33.94 -31.24
N LEU A 541 8.62 34.11 -32.53
CA LEU A 541 8.65 33.03 -33.51
C LEU A 541 10.07 32.58 -33.86
N GLY A 542 11.02 33.52 -33.94
CA GLY A 542 12.45 33.24 -34.10
C GLY A 542 13.01 32.51 -32.89
N GLY A 543 12.66 32.94 -31.67
CA GLY A 543 13.09 32.31 -30.43
C GLY A 543 12.68 30.85 -30.29
N LEU A 544 11.53 30.45 -30.86
CA LEU A 544 11.11 29.04 -30.90
C LEU A 544 12.08 28.13 -31.66
N VAL A 545 12.83 28.68 -32.61
CA VAL A 545 13.83 27.96 -33.40
C VAL A 545 15.26 28.38 -33.05
N GLY A 546 15.44 29.16 -31.98
CA GLY A 546 16.76 29.59 -31.54
C GLY A 546 17.36 30.76 -32.30
N ILE A 547 16.55 31.50 -33.05
CA ILE A 547 16.97 32.70 -33.77
C ILE A 547 16.69 33.90 -32.89
N ASP A 548 17.73 34.68 -32.60
CA ASP A 548 17.60 35.89 -31.80
C ASP A 548 16.77 36.96 -32.52
N GLY A 549 15.95 37.67 -31.74
CA GLY A 549 15.15 38.79 -32.22
C GLY A 549 15.97 40.07 -32.38
N PRO A 550 15.39 41.13 -32.98
CA PRO A 550 16.06 42.42 -33.17
C PRO A 550 16.23 43.24 -31.88
N TYR A 551 15.86 42.72 -30.72
CA TYR A 551 15.81 43.45 -29.46
C TYR A 551 16.99 43.13 -28.54
N SER A 552 17.49 44.17 -27.89
CA SER A 552 18.45 44.09 -26.79
C SER A 552 17.77 44.42 -25.46
N TYR A 553 18.09 43.68 -24.41
CA TYR A 553 17.42 43.77 -23.11
C TYR A 553 18.36 44.41 -22.07
N ARG A 554 17.90 45.44 -21.37
CA ARG A 554 18.68 46.04 -20.25
C ARG A 554 18.68 45.17 -19.00
N SER A 555 17.69 44.28 -18.83
CA SER A 555 17.61 43.32 -17.73
C SER A 555 18.45 42.08 -18.03
N GLY A 556 19.50 41.85 -17.24
CA GLY A 556 20.35 40.66 -17.37
C GLY A 556 19.62 39.33 -17.17
N PHE A 557 18.58 39.31 -16.33
CA PHE A 557 17.73 38.13 -16.15
C PHE A 557 16.91 37.82 -17.40
N VAL A 558 16.25 38.81 -17.99
CA VAL A 558 15.41 38.61 -19.20
C VAL A 558 16.27 38.28 -20.42
N ALA A 559 17.43 38.93 -20.55
CA ALA A 559 18.41 38.63 -21.59
C ALA A 559 18.86 37.16 -21.57
N ALA A 560 19.00 36.56 -20.38
CA ALA A 560 19.37 35.16 -20.21
C ALA A 560 18.18 34.20 -20.27
N PHE A 561 17.03 34.59 -19.74
CA PHE A 561 15.86 33.73 -19.55
C PHE A 561 14.98 33.60 -20.80
N LEU A 562 14.64 34.72 -21.47
CA LEU A 562 13.63 34.72 -22.52
C LEU A 562 14.04 33.91 -23.77
N PRO A 563 15.28 34.00 -24.28
CA PRO A 563 15.73 33.14 -25.37
C PRO A 563 15.69 31.66 -24.99
N GLY A 564 16.15 31.29 -23.79
CA GLY A 564 16.13 29.92 -23.29
C GLY A 564 14.70 29.36 -23.07
N ALA A 565 13.78 30.20 -22.61
CA ALA A 565 12.38 29.81 -22.38
C ALA A 565 11.62 29.60 -23.70
N LEU A 566 11.72 30.54 -24.66
CA LEU A 566 11.12 30.40 -26.00
C LEU A 566 11.66 29.18 -26.71
N LEU A 567 12.94 28.90 -26.52
CA LEU A 567 13.58 27.72 -27.07
C LEU A 567 13.04 26.41 -26.49
N ALA A 568 12.96 26.33 -25.16
CA ALA A 568 12.42 25.17 -24.48
C ALA A 568 10.97 24.90 -24.90
N LEU A 569 10.18 25.97 -25.11
CA LEU A 569 8.83 25.87 -25.67
C LEU A 569 8.87 25.35 -27.11
N GLY A 570 9.75 25.85 -27.98
CA GLY A 570 9.89 25.35 -29.36
C GLY A 570 10.19 23.85 -29.43
N ILE A 571 11.14 23.39 -28.60
CA ILE A 571 11.48 21.97 -28.44
C ILE A 571 10.25 21.17 -27.97
N THR A 572 9.57 21.65 -26.93
CA THR A 572 8.39 21.00 -26.35
C THR A 572 7.26 20.88 -27.37
N GLY A 573 7.01 21.93 -28.15
CA GLY A 573 6.02 21.94 -29.22
C GLY A 573 6.33 20.95 -30.32
N LEU A 574 7.60 20.83 -30.75
CA LEU A 574 7.99 19.86 -31.77
C LEU A 574 7.88 18.41 -31.26
N VAL A 575 8.30 18.15 -30.02
CA VAL A 575 8.17 16.82 -29.40
C VAL A 575 6.70 16.43 -29.27
N LEU A 576 5.85 17.35 -28.82
CA LEU A 576 4.40 17.12 -28.73
C LEU A 576 3.80 16.83 -30.12
N LEU A 577 4.17 17.62 -31.13
CA LEU A 577 3.72 17.41 -32.51
C LEU A 577 4.17 16.05 -33.05
N ALA A 578 5.43 15.66 -32.83
CA ALA A 578 5.96 14.36 -33.24
C ALA A 578 5.24 13.20 -32.54
N VAL A 579 4.98 13.32 -31.24
CA VAL A 579 4.21 12.33 -30.46
C VAL A 579 2.78 12.20 -30.99
N LEU A 580 2.12 13.31 -31.33
CA LEU A 580 0.75 13.29 -31.88
C LEU A 580 0.71 12.71 -33.30
N LEU A 581 1.64 13.07 -34.19
CA LEU A 581 1.68 12.59 -35.57
C LEU A 581 2.05 11.11 -35.70
N LEU A 582 2.81 10.60 -34.73
CA LEU A 582 3.27 9.20 -34.67
C LEU A 582 2.41 8.35 -33.71
N ARG A 583 1.33 8.90 -33.16
CA ARG A 583 0.45 8.22 -32.21
C ARG A 583 -0.18 6.97 -32.87
N PRO A 584 -0.25 5.83 -32.17
CA PRO A 584 -0.77 4.57 -32.68
C PRO A 584 -2.29 4.56 -32.91
N VAL A 585 -2.75 3.81 -33.93
CA VAL A 585 -4.18 3.71 -34.30
C VAL A 585 -5.00 3.27 -33.10
N VAL A 586 -5.99 4.09 -32.76
CA VAL A 586 -7.00 3.80 -31.75
C VAL A 586 -8.27 3.39 -32.49
N ALA A 587 -8.34 2.14 -32.93
CA ALA A 587 -9.57 1.57 -33.44
C ALA A 587 -10.15 0.69 -32.33
N SER A 588 -10.99 1.29 -31.48
CA SER A 588 -11.93 0.52 -30.67
C SER A 588 -13.12 0.16 -31.55
N GLN A 589 -13.35 -1.13 -31.75
CA GLN A 589 -14.67 -1.58 -32.16
C GLN A 589 -15.46 -1.79 -30.87
N PRO A 590 -16.51 -0.99 -30.60
CA PRO A 590 -17.42 -1.28 -29.51
C PRO A 590 -18.01 -2.69 -29.70
N HIS A 591 -18.01 -3.51 -28.65
CA HIS A 591 -18.60 -4.85 -28.70
C HIS A 591 -20.10 -4.77 -28.82
N THR A 592 -20.68 -5.66 -29.63
CA THR A 592 -22.12 -5.80 -29.73
C THR A 592 -22.66 -6.58 -28.53
N GLU A 593 -23.98 -6.54 -28.36
CA GLU A 593 -24.65 -7.39 -27.37
C GLU A 593 -24.38 -8.89 -27.59
N GLU A 594 -24.28 -9.30 -28.86
CA GLU A 594 -23.96 -10.67 -29.24
C GLU A 594 -22.55 -11.10 -28.80
N ASP A 595 -21.58 -10.19 -28.90
CA ASP A 595 -20.21 -10.43 -28.42
C ASP A 595 -20.20 -10.67 -26.90
N TRP A 596 -20.94 -9.86 -26.14
CA TRP A 596 -21.08 -10.02 -24.69
C TRP A 596 -21.70 -11.37 -24.32
N GLN A 597 -22.82 -11.73 -24.94
CA GLN A 597 -23.48 -13.01 -24.69
C GLN A 597 -22.58 -14.19 -25.03
N ARG A 598 -21.78 -14.08 -26.09
CA ARG A 598 -20.79 -15.10 -26.47
C ARG A 598 -19.66 -15.21 -25.44
N ALA A 599 -19.09 -14.10 -25.00
CA ALA A 599 -18.05 -14.09 -23.97
C ALA A 599 -18.57 -14.70 -22.66
N THR A 600 -19.77 -14.32 -22.20
CA THR A 600 -20.41 -14.87 -21.01
C THR A 600 -20.62 -16.38 -21.12
N ARG A 601 -21.07 -16.87 -22.28
CA ARG A 601 -21.20 -18.31 -22.54
C ARG A 601 -19.86 -19.03 -22.41
N LEU A 602 -18.80 -18.49 -23.01
CA LEU A 602 -17.45 -19.08 -22.95
C LEU A 602 -16.89 -19.06 -21.52
N VAL A 603 -17.15 -18.01 -20.74
CA VAL A 603 -16.77 -17.97 -19.32
C VAL A 603 -17.54 -19.01 -18.50
N ARG A 604 -18.86 -19.15 -18.70
CA ARG A 604 -19.65 -20.18 -18.00
C ARG A 604 -19.18 -21.60 -18.31
N THR A 605 -18.79 -21.88 -19.56
CA THR A 605 -18.36 -23.23 -19.99
C THR A 605 -16.88 -23.51 -19.70
N HIS A 606 -16.00 -22.52 -19.90
CA HIS A 606 -14.54 -22.69 -19.92
C HIS A 606 -13.77 -21.77 -18.98
N GLY A 607 -14.44 -20.91 -18.20
CA GLY A 607 -13.84 -19.97 -17.26
C GLY A 607 -13.35 -20.63 -15.99
N TRP A 608 -12.35 -21.50 -16.10
CA TRP A 608 -11.85 -22.34 -15.00
C TRP A 608 -10.94 -21.61 -14.00
N ASP A 609 -10.40 -20.49 -14.45
CA ASP A 609 -9.54 -19.62 -13.64
C ASP A 609 -10.39 -18.70 -12.77
N THR A 610 -9.92 -18.40 -11.56
CA THR A 610 -10.60 -17.49 -10.63
C THR A 610 -10.73 -16.08 -11.18
N LEU A 611 -9.90 -15.67 -12.15
CA LEU A 611 -9.99 -14.36 -12.79
C LEU A 611 -10.83 -14.35 -14.07
N ALA A 612 -11.31 -15.51 -14.52
CA ALA A 612 -12.02 -15.62 -15.79
C ALA A 612 -13.30 -14.79 -15.82
N TYR A 613 -14.03 -14.67 -14.70
CA TYR A 613 -15.24 -13.87 -14.66
C TYR A 613 -14.96 -12.38 -14.85
N PHE A 614 -13.87 -11.87 -14.27
CA PHE A 614 -13.47 -10.46 -14.43
C PHE A 614 -13.10 -10.12 -15.86
N SER A 615 -12.85 -11.10 -16.74
CA SER A 615 -12.68 -10.84 -18.17
C SER A 615 -13.91 -10.15 -18.78
N LEU A 616 -15.11 -10.36 -18.21
CA LEU A 616 -16.40 -9.77 -18.59
C LEU A 616 -16.62 -8.38 -17.96
N ARG A 617 -15.56 -7.61 -17.76
CA ARG A 617 -15.66 -6.22 -17.27
C ARG A 617 -16.01 -5.29 -18.42
N ASP A 618 -16.75 -4.23 -18.13
CA ASP A 618 -17.29 -3.31 -19.13
C ASP A 618 -16.23 -2.52 -19.89
N ASP A 619 -15.12 -2.14 -19.27
CA ASP A 619 -14.01 -1.41 -19.90
C ASP A 619 -13.06 -2.27 -20.78
N LYS A 620 -13.41 -3.55 -20.99
CA LYS A 620 -12.63 -4.52 -21.78
C LYS A 620 -13.21 -4.72 -23.17
N SER A 621 -12.29 -5.01 -24.08
CA SER A 621 -12.60 -5.50 -25.41
C SER A 621 -12.36 -7.00 -25.52
N PHE A 622 -13.20 -7.69 -26.28
CA PHE A 622 -13.09 -9.11 -26.59
C PHE A 622 -12.49 -9.33 -27.97
N PHE A 623 -11.45 -10.15 -28.05
CA PHE A 623 -10.97 -10.70 -29.31
C PHE A 623 -11.30 -12.18 -29.35
N PHE A 624 -12.24 -12.57 -30.22
CA PHE A 624 -12.64 -13.97 -30.39
C PHE A 624 -11.75 -14.68 -31.41
N SER A 625 -11.52 -15.98 -31.20
CA SER A 625 -10.93 -16.83 -32.24
C SER A 625 -11.87 -16.95 -33.43
N ARG A 626 -11.31 -17.27 -34.60
CA ARG A 626 -12.08 -17.51 -35.83
C ARG A 626 -13.13 -18.61 -35.71
N ASP A 627 -12.86 -19.65 -34.92
CA ASP A 627 -13.83 -20.72 -34.64
C ASP A 627 -14.88 -20.32 -33.62
N GLY A 628 -14.63 -19.26 -32.86
CA GLY A 628 -15.57 -18.75 -31.88
C GLY A 628 -15.57 -19.35 -30.51
N GLU A 629 -14.66 -20.30 -30.27
CA GLU A 629 -14.65 -21.16 -29.08
C GLU A 629 -13.66 -20.66 -28.01
N ALA A 630 -13.01 -19.52 -28.24
CA ALA A 630 -12.17 -18.85 -27.25
C ALA A 630 -12.11 -17.33 -27.47
N PHE A 631 -11.77 -16.59 -26.43
CA PHE A 631 -11.57 -15.14 -26.49
C PHE A 631 -10.43 -14.65 -25.59
N VAL A 632 -9.93 -13.46 -25.91
CA VAL A 632 -8.96 -12.69 -25.12
C VAL A 632 -9.64 -11.38 -24.71
N ALA A 633 -9.74 -11.13 -23.41
CA ALA A 633 -10.20 -9.83 -22.89
C ALA A 633 -9.01 -8.89 -22.71
N TYR A 634 -9.05 -7.73 -23.37
CA TYR A 634 -7.95 -6.76 -23.36
C TYR A 634 -8.47 -5.33 -23.34
N THR A 635 -7.66 -4.39 -22.85
CA THR A 635 -7.88 -2.96 -23.07
C THR A 635 -6.67 -2.34 -23.76
N TYR A 636 -6.92 -1.29 -24.53
CA TYR A 636 -5.87 -0.60 -25.26
C TYR A 636 -5.48 0.72 -24.60
N ILE A 637 -4.21 0.85 -24.20
CA ILE A 637 -3.66 2.05 -23.54
C ILE A 637 -2.32 2.44 -24.19
N GLY A 638 -2.34 3.54 -24.95
CA GLY A 638 -1.11 4.21 -25.41
C GLY A 638 -0.12 3.31 -26.15
N GLY A 639 -0.60 2.46 -27.06
CA GLY A 639 0.21 1.54 -27.87
C GLY A 639 0.40 0.14 -27.26
N TYR A 640 -0.26 -0.15 -26.14
CA TYR A 640 -0.19 -1.44 -25.44
C TYR A 640 -1.57 -2.08 -25.40
N ALA A 641 -1.63 -3.39 -25.65
CA ALA A 641 -2.82 -4.21 -25.46
C ALA A 641 -2.65 -4.96 -24.15
N LEU A 642 -3.32 -4.49 -23.11
CA LEU A 642 -3.25 -5.05 -21.77
C LEU A 642 -4.32 -6.13 -21.64
N VAL A 643 -3.90 -7.39 -21.61
CA VAL A 643 -4.78 -8.55 -21.44
C VAL A 643 -4.98 -8.79 -19.95
N SER A 644 -6.22 -9.03 -19.53
CA SER A 644 -6.56 -9.32 -18.14
C SER A 644 -6.71 -10.83 -17.93
N GLY A 645 -5.84 -11.42 -17.12
CA GLY A 645 -5.80 -12.86 -16.87
C GLY A 645 -5.34 -13.68 -18.08
N ASP A 646 -5.71 -14.97 -18.07
CA ASP A 646 -5.48 -15.89 -19.19
C ASP A 646 -6.64 -15.85 -20.22
N PRO A 647 -6.42 -16.20 -21.50
CA PRO A 647 -7.50 -16.38 -22.47
C PRO A 647 -8.50 -17.46 -22.01
N VAL A 648 -9.79 -17.25 -22.33
CA VAL A 648 -10.88 -18.15 -21.91
C VAL A 648 -11.47 -18.86 -23.12
N GLY A 649 -11.61 -20.18 -23.06
CA GLY A 649 -12.22 -20.97 -24.12
C GLY A 649 -11.80 -22.44 -24.15
N ALA A 650 -12.26 -23.15 -25.18
CA ALA A 650 -11.90 -24.55 -25.40
C ALA A 650 -10.38 -24.70 -25.56
N ARG A 651 -9.81 -25.78 -25.00
CA ARG A 651 -8.36 -26.01 -24.91
C ARG A 651 -7.61 -25.90 -26.25
N GLY A 652 -8.20 -26.40 -27.33
CA GLY A 652 -7.62 -26.29 -28.68
C GLY A 652 -7.69 -24.87 -29.27
N SER A 653 -8.68 -24.09 -28.86
CA SER A 653 -8.97 -22.75 -29.36
C SER A 653 -8.25 -21.65 -28.58
N VAL A 654 -7.86 -21.90 -27.31
CA VAL A 654 -7.02 -20.98 -26.51
C VAL A 654 -5.68 -20.68 -27.18
N VAL A 655 -5.04 -21.71 -27.76
CA VAL A 655 -3.77 -21.54 -28.48
C VAL A 655 -3.98 -20.69 -29.74
N ARG A 656 -5.07 -20.97 -30.47
CA ARG A 656 -5.44 -20.28 -31.70
C ARG A 656 -5.77 -18.81 -31.46
N VAL A 657 -6.64 -18.51 -30.48
CA VAL A 657 -7.04 -17.13 -30.18
C VAL A 657 -5.83 -16.29 -29.78
N LEU A 658 -4.90 -16.87 -29.03
CA LEU A 658 -3.68 -16.18 -28.65
C LEU A 658 -2.84 -15.85 -29.89
N ASP A 659 -2.62 -16.80 -30.80
CA ASP A 659 -1.86 -16.53 -32.04
C ASP A 659 -2.52 -15.48 -32.94
N GLU A 660 -3.84 -15.57 -33.11
CA GLU A 660 -4.63 -14.62 -33.88
C GLU A 660 -4.63 -13.21 -33.24
N PHE A 661 -4.73 -13.14 -31.91
CA PHE A 661 -4.64 -11.89 -31.15
C PHE A 661 -3.26 -11.25 -31.28
N LEU A 662 -2.19 -12.05 -31.19
CA LEU A 662 -0.82 -11.57 -31.34
C LEU A 662 -0.55 -11.11 -32.78
N ALA A 663 -1.14 -11.76 -33.78
CA ALA A 663 -1.08 -11.31 -35.16
C ALA A 663 -1.79 -9.95 -35.34
N MET A 664 -2.97 -9.79 -34.75
CA MET A 664 -3.69 -8.52 -34.73
C MET A 664 -2.89 -7.41 -34.03
N CYS A 665 -2.25 -7.72 -32.90
CA CYS A 665 -1.35 -6.77 -32.23
C CYS A 665 -0.17 -6.39 -33.12
N ASP A 666 0.47 -7.35 -33.79
CA ASP A 666 1.60 -7.12 -34.68
C ASP A 666 1.19 -6.27 -35.91
N GLU A 667 0.01 -6.49 -36.49
CA GLU A 667 -0.55 -5.70 -37.59
C GLU A 667 -0.82 -4.25 -37.18
N ARG A 668 -1.34 -4.05 -35.96
CA ARG A 668 -1.66 -2.73 -35.41
C ARG A 668 -0.47 -2.04 -34.74
N GLY A 669 0.66 -2.71 -34.62
CA GLY A 669 1.85 -2.23 -33.91
C GLY A 669 1.62 -2.05 -32.40
N TRP A 670 0.74 -2.86 -31.82
CA TRP A 670 0.44 -2.87 -30.39
C TRP A 670 1.40 -3.81 -29.66
N THR A 671 1.79 -3.42 -28.44
CA THR A 671 2.62 -4.25 -27.57
C THR A 671 1.71 -5.02 -26.60
N PRO A 672 1.56 -6.35 -26.74
CA PRO A 672 0.73 -7.13 -25.84
C PRO A 672 1.46 -7.36 -24.50
N ALA A 673 0.71 -7.26 -23.41
CA ALA A 673 1.14 -7.66 -22.07
C ALA A 673 -0.02 -8.36 -21.36
N LEU A 674 0.24 -9.51 -20.73
CA LEU A 674 -0.77 -10.24 -19.96
C LEU A 674 -0.58 -9.97 -18.48
N LEU A 675 -1.63 -9.48 -17.85
CA LEU A 675 -1.68 -9.03 -16.47
C LEU A 675 -2.31 -10.13 -15.61
N ALA A 676 -1.69 -10.45 -14.47
CA ALA A 676 -2.13 -11.52 -13.56
C ALA A 676 -2.38 -12.88 -14.24
N ALA A 677 -1.58 -13.21 -15.26
CA ALA A 677 -1.58 -14.53 -15.88
C ALA A 677 -1.10 -15.58 -14.87
N ARG A 678 -1.57 -16.83 -14.97
CA ARG A 678 -1.07 -17.90 -14.10
C ARG A 678 0.38 -18.21 -14.44
N GLU A 679 1.22 -18.44 -13.43
CA GLU A 679 2.58 -18.94 -13.65
C GLU A 679 2.58 -20.26 -14.44
N ALA A 680 1.61 -21.13 -14.18
CA ALA A 680 1.41 -22.40 -14.90
C ALA A 680 1.10 -22.22 -16.40
N SER A 681 0.58 -21.07 -16.83
CA SER A 681 0.31 -20.77 -18.24
C SER A 681 1.57 -20.30 -18.99
N MET A 682 2.70 -20.06 -18.30
CA MET A 682 3.92 -19.52 -18.92
C MET A 682 4.52 -20.35 -20.05
N PRO A 683 4.52 -21.70 -20.05
CA PRO A 683 5.02 -22.46 -21.20
C PRO A 683 4.34 -22.07 -22.52
N LEU A 684 3.04 -21.74 -22.50
CA LEU A 684 2.28 -21.28 -23.67
C LEU A 684 2.73 -19.89 -24.15
N TYR A 685 3.08 -19.00 -23.21
CA TYR A 685 3.49 -17.63 -23.50
C TYR A 685 4.97 -17.55 -23.89
N SER A 686 5.85 -18.30 -23.22
CA SER A 686 7.28 -18.35 -23.51
C SER A 686 7.56 -18.90 -24.91
N SER A 687 6.76 -19.87 -25.39
CA SER A 687 6.86 -20.34 -26.78
C SER A 687 6.54 -19.24 -27.82
N ARG A 688 5.91 -18.14 -27.41
CA ARG A 688 5.56 -16.96 -28.23
C ARG A 688 6.43 -15.73 -27.91
N GLY A 689 7.50 -15.93 -27.16
CA GLY A 689 8.50 -14.90 -26.84
C GLY A 689 8.11 -13.98 -25.68
N PHE A 690 7.28 -14.45 -24.76
CA PHE A 690 7.03 -13.75 -23.50
C PHE A 690 7.98 -14.24 -22.40
N THR A 691 8.33 -13.32 -21.50
CA THR A 691 8.99 -13.60 -20.23
C THR A 691 8.06 -13.19 -19.10
N SER A 692 8.12 -13.90 -17.98
CA SER A 692 7.37 -13.56 -16.77
C SER A 692 8.16 -12.62 -15.87
N VAL A 693 7.42 -11.77 -15.18
CA VAL A 693 7.85 -11.08 -13.96
C VAL A 693 6.85 -11.45 -12.89
N TYR A 694 7.33 -11.87 -11.73
CA TYR A 694 6.45 -12.22 -10.61
C TYR A 694 5.59 -11.01 -10.22
N LEU A 695 4.28 -11.22 -10.12
CA LEU A 695 3.34 -10.17 -9.79
C LEU A 695 2.82 -10.31 -8.36
N GLY A 696 2.63 -11.54 -7.86
CA GLY A 696 2.02 -11.81 -6.55
C GLY A 696 1.34 -13.17 -6.49
N ASP A 697 0.69 -13.46 -5.37
CA ASP A 697 -0.03 -14.70 -5.15
C ASP A 697 -1.51 -14.41 -4.86
N GLU A 698 -2.39 -15.22 -5.44
CA GLU A 698 -3.80 -15.23 -5.10
C GLU A 698 -4.06 -16.23 -3.97
N ALA A 699 -4.80 -15.80 -2.95
CA ALA A 699 -5.16 -16.64 -1.81
C ALA A 699 -6.49 -17.37 -2.10
N ILE A 700 -6.46 -18.70 -2.18
CA ILE A 700 -7.64 -19.53 -2.44
C ILE A 700 -7.93 -20.40 -1.21
N ILE A 701 -9.09 -20.22 -0.59
CA ILE A 701 -9.56 -21.11 0.47
C ILE A 701 -10.16 -22.38 -0.18
N ASP A 702 -9.67 -23.56 0.19
CA ASP A 702 -10.39 -24.82 -0.05
C ASP A 702 -11.51 -24.95 0.97
N CYS A 703 -12.74 -24.60 0.56
CA CYS A 703 -13.92 -24.61 1.41
C CYS A 703 -14.18 -26.01 2.00
N ARG A 704 -13.81 -27.09 1.30
CA ARG A 704 -14.03 -28.48 1.75
C ARG A 704 -13.19 -28.82 2.98
N ARG A 705 -12.02 -28.21 3.11
CA ARG A 705 -11.05 -28.42 4.19
C ARG A 705 -11.08 -27.31 5.23
N PHE A 706 -11.69 -26.18 4.91
CA PHE A 706 -11.73 -25.03 5.81
C PHE A 706 -12.46 -25.36 7.12
N SER A 707 -11.77 -25.11 8.23
CA SER A 707 -12.30 -25.25 9.59
C SER A 707 -11.76 -24.16 10.49
N LEU A 708 -12.58 -23.70 11.44
CA LEU A 708 -12.17 -22.76 12.48
C LEU A 708 -11.57 -23.48 13.71
N GLU A 709 -11.59 -24.82 13.72
CA GLU A 709 -11.03 -25.64 14.78
C GLU A 709 -9.49 -25.69 14.72
N GLY A 710 -8.86 -26.03 15.85
CA GLY A 710 -7.41 -26.09 15.99
C GLY A 710 -6.77 -24.84 16.59
N SER A 711 -5.53 -25.00 17.08
CA SER A 711 -4.75 -23.94 17.73
C SER A 711 -4.25 -22.88 16.75
N ALA A 712 -3.86 -23.28 15.54
CA ALA A 712 -3.31 -22.40 14.50
C ALA A 712 -4.24 -21.24 14.07
N ARG A 713 -5.58 -21.42 14.20
CA ARG A 713 -6.59 -20.41 13.81
C ARG A 713 -7.32 -19.79 15.01
N LYS A 714 -6.72 -19.80 16.20
CA LYS A 714 -7.31 -19.25 17.44
C LYS A 714 -7.74 -17.78 17.27
N GLY A 715 -6.87 -16.94 16.71
CA GLY A 715 -7.18 -15.52 16.48
C GLY A 715 -8.35 -15.31 15.52
N LEU A 716 -8.36 -16.02 14.38
CA LEU A 716 -9.48 -15.98 13.43
C LEU A 716 -10.79 -16.45 14.08
N ARG A 717 -10.77 -17.56 14.82
CA ARG A 717 -11.95 -18.08 15.53
C ARG A 717 -12.48 -17.09 16.58
N GLN A 718 -11.60 -16.41 17.31
CA GLN A 718 -11.99 -15.38 18.28
C GLN A 718 -12.65 -14.17 17.60
N ALA A 719 -12.10 -13.70 16.48
CA ALA A 719 -12.69 -12.61 15.69
C ALA A 719 -14.09 -12.98 15.17
N VAL A 720 -14.24 -14.16 14.57
CA VAL A 720 -15.52 -14.68 14.07
C VAL A 720 -16.53 -14.81 15.21
N ARG A 721 -16.14 -15.38 16.36
CA ARG A 721 -17.03 -15.55 17.52
C ARG A 721 -17.45 -14.21 18.12
N ARG A 722 -16.57 -13.21 18.15
CA ARG A 722 -16.86 -11.87 18.67
C ARG A 722 -17.93 -11.19 17.82
N VAL A 723 -17.76 -11.16 16.50
CA VAL A 723 -18.73 -10.54 15.58
C VAL A 723 -20.04 -11.32 15.56
N GLY A 724 -19.98 -12.66 15.57
CA GLY A 724 -21.17 -13.51 15.58
C GLY A 724 -22.05 -13.41 16.83
N ARG A 725 -21.63 -12.68 17.88
CA ARG A 725 -22.49 -12.35 19.03
C ARG A 725 -23.48 -11.23 18.74
N SER A 726 -23.15 -10.33 17.81
CA SER A 726 -23.98 -9.16 17.50
C SER A 726 -24.45 -9.12 16.04
N HIS A 727 -23.79 -9.84 15.14
CA HIS A 727 -24.13 -9.86 13.71
C HIS A 727 -24.48 -11.27 13.24
N GLU A 728 -25.56 -11.37 12.48
CA GLU A 728 -25.98 -12.56 11.75
C GLU A 728 -25.34 -12.58 10.36
N PHE A 729 -24.86 -13.74 9.92
CA PHE A 729 -24.39 -13.92 8.55
C PHE A 729 -25.56 -14.30 7.63
N ARG A 730 -25.74 -13.58 6.52
CA ARG A 730 -26.71 -13.92 5.47
C ARG A 730 -26.03 -14.07 4.12
N LEU A 731 -26.39 -15.14 3.41
CA LEU A 731 -25.98 -15.38 2.03
C LEU A 731 -27.19 -15.23 1.11
N ILE A 732 -27.18 -14.23 0.25
CA ILE A 732 -28.31 -13.83 -0.60
C ILE A 732 -27.84 -13.80 -2.05
N ALA A 733 -28.63 -14.29 -3.00
CA ALA A 733 -28.34 -14.03 -4.41
C ALA A 733 -28.55 -12.52 -4.67
N GLU A 734 -27.65 -11.88 -5.42
CA GLU A 734 -27.75 -10.43 -5.63
C GLU A 734 -29.06 -10.05 -6.34
N SER A 735 -29.54 -10.89 -7.26
CA SER A 735 -30.85 -10.73 -7.92
C SER A 735 -32.03 -10.67 -6.96
N ASP A 736 -31.89 -11.31 -5.80
CA ASP A 736 -32.96 -11.46 -4.81
C ASP A 736 -32.81 -10.45 -3.67
N ALA A 737 -31.77 -9.61 -3.71
CA ALA A 737 -31.53 -8.60 -2.70
C ALA A 737 -32.60 -7.50 -2.75
N PRO A 738 -33.28 -7.20 -1.63
CA PRO A 738 -34.25 -6.11 -1.58
C PRO A 738 -33.60 -4.77 -1.96
N PRO A 739 -34.30 -3.87 -2.67
CA PRO A 739 -33.76 -2.57 -3.06
C PRO A 739 -33.17 -1.78 -1.88
N GLU A 740 -33.83 -1.79 -0.73
CA GLU A 740 -33.34 -1.13 0.48
C GLU A 740 -31.99 -1.69 0.98
N LEU A 741 -31.79 -3.01 0.87
CA LEU A 741 -30.52 -3.62 1.23
C LEU A 741 -29.44 -3.21 0.24
N VAL A 742 -29.74 -3.22 -1.06
CA VAL A 742 -28.82 -2.80 -2.13
C VAL A 742 -28.35 -1.36 -1.90
N ASP A 743 -29.26 -0.45 -1.60
CA ASP A 743 -28.95 0.95 -1.30
C ASP A 743 -28.03 1.09 -0.08
N ARG A 744 -28.29 0.32 0.99
CA ARG A 744 -27.42 0.30 2.18
C ARG A 744 -26.03 -0.27 1.88
N LEU A 745 -25.93 -1.35 1.11
CA LEU A 745 -24.65 -1.92 0.72
C LEU A 745 -23.84 -0.95 -0.16
N ASN A 746 -24.50 -0.27 -1.09
CA ASN A 746 -23.86 0.75 -1.93
C ASN A 746 -23.46 1.99 -1.12
N ALA A 747 -24.22 2.37 -0.10
CA ALA A 747 -23.83 3.40 0.85
C ALA A 747 -22.57 3.01 1.63
N ILE A 748 -22.46 1.74 2.09
CA ILE A 748 -21.24 1.22 2.71
C ILE A 748 -20.07 1.26 1.72
N SER A 749 -20.27 0.84 0.47
CA SER A 749 -19.26 0.95 -0.58
C SER A 749 -18.77 2.38 -0.77
N ALA A 750 -19.68 3.36 -0.85
CA ALA A 750 -19.34 4.77 -1.02
C ALA A 750 -18.57 5.33 0.19
N ARG A 751 -19.03 5.03 1.41
CA ARG A 751 -18.34 5.43 2.66
C ARG A 751 -16.95 4.82 2.75
N TRP A 752 -16.82 3.53 2.45
CA TRP A 752 -15.54 2.82 2.45
C TRP A 752 -14.56 3.35 1.40
N ARG A 753 -15.06 3.71 0.21
CA ARG A 753 -14.27 4.24 -0.91
C ARG A 753 -13.80 5.68 -0.68
N GLY A 754 -14.58 6.50 0.04
CA GLY A 754 -14.26 7.90 0.34
C GLY A 754 -14.11 8.75 -0.94
N LYS A 755 -13.02 9.53 -1.05
CA LYS A 755 -12.71 10.35 -2.24
C LYS A 755 -11.87 9.61 -3.31
N HIS A 756 -11.53 8.35 -3.08
CA HIS A 756 -10.70 7.58 -4.00
C HIS A 756 -11.55 6.94 -5.11
N PRO A 757 -11.05 6.81 -6.35
CA PRO A 757 -11.77 6.10 -7.39
C PRO A 757 -11.86 4.61 -7.09
N GLU A 758 -12.85 3.94 -7.69
CA GLU A 758 -12.94 2.47 -7.66
C GLU A 758 -11.70 1.87 -8.33
N ARG A 759 -11.07 0.91 -7.65
CA ARG A 759 -9.86 0.22 -8.12
C ARG A 759 -10.24 -1.14 -8.71
N GLY A 760 -9.48 -1.61 -9.70
CA GLY A 760 -9.53 -3.00 -10.16
C GLY A 760 -9.82 -3.19 -11.65
N PHE A 761 -8.78 -3.32 -12.47
CA PHE A 761 -8.88 -3.73 -13.88
C PHE A 761 -8.92 -5.25 -14.01
N THR A 762 -8.18 -5.97 -13.18
CA THR A 762 -8.04 -7.44 -13.28
C THR A 762 -8.86 -8.21 -12.25
N MET A 763 -9.30 -7.54 -11.18
CA MET A 763 -9.77 -8.17 -9.94
C MET A 763 -11.09 -7.59 -9.41
N SER A 764 -11.72 -6.72 -10.17
CA SER A 764 -13.00 -6.12 -9.80
C SER A 764 -13.83 -5.92 -11.06
N LEU A 765 -15.14 -6.05 -10.94
CA LEU A 765 -16.07 -5.63 -11.96
C LEU A 765 -16.29 -4.10 -11.96
N SER A 766 -15.81 -3.38 -10.92
CA SER A 766 -16.09 -1.94 -10.65
C SER A 766 -17.55 -1.57 -10.86
N GLN A 767 -18.43 -2.44 -10.37
CA GLN A 767 -19.87 -2.23 -10.39
C GLN A 767 -20.34 -2.18 -8.95
N ASP A 768 -21.18 -1.19 -8.65
CA ASP A 768 -22.00 -1.20 -7.44
C ASP A 768 -22.98 -2.38 -7.49
N VAL A 769 -23.53 -2.74 -6.32
CA VAL A 769 -24.54 -3.80 -6.18
C VAL A 769 -25.81 -3.37 -6.92
N ARG A 770 -26.37 -4.25 -7.76
CA ARG A 770 -27.50 -3.91 -8.65
C ARG A 770 -28.86 -4.42 -8.18
N GLY A 771 -28.91 -5.42 -7.30
CA GLY A 771 -30.18 -6.05 -6.91
C GLY A 771 -30.78 -6.85 -8.07
N ALA A 772 -32.08 -6.66 -8.32
CA ALA A 772 -32.87 -7.39 -9.33
C ALA A 772 -32.31 -7.38 -10.77
N GLY A 773 -31.43 -6.44 -11.13
CA GLY A 773 -30.73 -6.39 -12.43
C GLY A 773 -29.37 -7.10 -12.48
N ALA A 774 -28.96 -7.77 -11.39
CA ALA A 774 -27.70 -8.49 -11.30
C ALA A 774 -27.77 -9.90 -11.91
N ASP A 775 -26.61 -10.50 -12.17
CA ASP A 775 -26.54 -11.92 -12.52
C ASP A 775 -27.01 -12.75 -11.30
N PRO A 776 -27.96 -13.69 -11.46
CA PRO A 776 -28.48 -14.51 -10.36
C PRO A 776 -27.41 -15.40 -9.71
N GLU A 777 -26.28 -15.64 -10.39
CA GLU A 777 -25.16 -16.41 -9.83
C GLU A 777 -24.28 -15.57 -8.89
N PHE A 778 -24.48 -14.25 -8.81
CA PHE A 778 -23.77 -13.38 -7.87
C PHE A 778 -24.30 -13.57 -6.45
N LEU A 779 -23.39 -13.72 -5.50
CA LEU A 779 -23.75 -13.90 -4.10
C LEU A 779 -23.30 -12.71 -3.26
N LEU A 780 -24.19 -12.23 -2.40
CA LEU A 780 -23.92 -11.27 -1.35
C LEU A 780 -23.80 -12.02 -0.02
N CYS A 781 -22.62 -11.96 0.58
CA CYS A 781 -22.38 -12.39 1.96
C CYS A 781 -22.48 -11.14 2.83
N VAL A 782 -23.51 -11.02 3.66
CA VAL A 782 -23.79 -9.80 4.43
C VAL A 782 -23.77 -10.12 5.92
N ALA A 783 -23.12 -9.26 6.70
CA ALA A 783 -23.17 -9.29 8.16
C ALA A 783 -24.25 -8.31 8.61
N ILE A 784 -25.38 -8.83 9.07
CA ILE A 784 -26.55 -8.03 9.50
C ILE A 784 -26.48 -7.84 11.01
N GLY A 785 -26.43 -6.59 11.47
CA GLY A 785 -26.47 -6.24 12.88
C GLY A 785 -27.87 -6.36 13.52
N PRO A 786 -27.99 -6.05 14.82
CA PRO A 786 -29.22 -6.24 15.61
C PRO A 786 -30.42 -5.46 15.05
N ASP A 787 -30.17 -4.29 14.48
CA ASP A 787 -31.21 -3.38 13.96
C ASP A 787 -31.53 -3.61 12.47
N GLY A 788 -31.08 -4.75 11.90
CA GLY A 788 -31.20 -5.05 10.47
C GLY A 788 -30.27 -4.21 9.59
N VAL A 789 -29.34 -3.45 10.18
CA VAL A 789 -28.35 -2.64 9.48
C VAL A 789 -27.14 -3.52 9.09
N PRO A 790 -26.71 -3.54 7.82
CA PRO A 790 -25.52 -4.28 7.42
C PRO A 790 -24.25 -3.63 8.00
N GLY A 791 -23.41 -4.41 8.70
CA GLY A 791 -22.09 -3.99 9.17
C GLY A 791 -20.98 -4.19 8.12
N GLY A 792 -21.25 -4.94 7.06
CA GLY A 792 -20.32 -5.17 5.97
C GLY A 792 -20.80 -6.28 5.04
N PHE A 793 -20.19 -6.37 3.86
CA PHE A 793 -20.51 -7.40 2.90
C PHE A 793 -19.33 -7.81 2.01
N LEU A 794 -19.45 -9.03 1.48
CA LEU A 794 -18.67 -9.53 0.35
C LEU A 794 -19.62 -9.71 -0.82
N ARG A 795 -19.19 -9.30 -2.02
CA ARG A 795 -19.81 -9.71 -3.27
C ARG A 795 -18.93 -10.77 -3.92
N LEU A 796 -19.52 -11.91 -4.22
CA LEU A 796 -18.83 -13.05 -4.81
C LEU A 796 -19.38 -13.31 -6.22
N VAL A 797 -18.47 -13.55 -7.15
CA VAL A 797 -18.80 -13.91 -8.54
C VAL A 797 -18.31 -15.34 -8.84
N PRO A 798 -18.98 -16.08 -9.72
CA PRO A 798 -18.67 -17.50 -9.91
C PRO A 798 -17.34 -17.71 -10.63
N ALA A 799 -16.59 -18.71 -10.18
CA ALA A 799 -15.43 -19.26 -10.85
C ALA A 799 -15.78 -20.68 -11.32
N TYR A 800 -16.02 -20.80 -12.63
CA TYR A 800 -16.50 -22.05 -13.23
C TYR A 800 -15.39 -23.11 -13.29
N GLY A 801 -15.73 -24.33 -13.72
CA GLY A 801 -14.76 -25.40 -13.96
C GLY A 801 -14.90 -26.64 -13.07
N PRO A 802 -13.96 -27.60 -13.17
CA PRO A 802 -14.10 -28.93 -12.57
C PRO A 802 -14.24 -28.92 -11.04
N SER A 803 -13.75 -27.86 -10.40
CA SER A 803 -13.96 -27.57 -8.98
C SER A 803 -14.60 -26.20 -8.87
N PHE A 804 -15.93 -26.16 -9.05
CA PHE A 804 -16.71 -24.92 -9.00
C PHE A 804 -16.42 -24.15 -7.71
N GLY A 805 -16.28 -22.83 -7.85
CA GLY A 805 -15.89 -21.94 -6.79
C GLY A 805 -16.50 -20.55 -6.94
N TYR A 806 -16.15 -19.68 -6.01
CA TYR A 806 -16.45 -18.26 -6.06
C TYR A 806 -15.15 -17.46 -5.92
N THR A 807 -15.12 -16.27 -6.52
CA THR A 807 -14.07 -15.28 -6.32
C THR A 807 -14.65 -14.00 -5.77
N LEU A 808 -13.88 -13.33 -4.93
CA LEU A 808 -14.27 -12.09 -4.27
C LEU A 808 -14.22 -10.91 -5.27
N ASP A 809 -15.35 -10.25 -5.53
CA ASP A 809 -15.39 -9.01 -6.34
C ASP A 809 -15.29 -7.77 -5.46
N LEU A 810 -16.19 -7.64 -4.48
CA LEU A 810 -16.20 -6.54 -3.53
C LEU A 810 -16.00 -7.06 -2.12
N MET A 811 -15.17 -6.35 -1.37
CA MET A 811 -14.99 -6.55 0.07
C MET A 811 -15.12 -5.20 0.74
N ARG A 812 -16.22 -5.00 1.45
CA ARG A 812 -16.55 -3.73 2.08
C ARG A 812 -17.03 -3.98 3.49
N HIS A 813 -16.56 -3.17 4.42
CA HIS A 813 -17.11 -3.14 5.76
C HIS A 813 -17.49 -1.71 6.08
N ASP A 814 -18.53 -1.56 6.90
CA ASP A 814 -18.85 -0.26 7.45
C ASP A 814 -17.72 0.11 8.45
N PRO A 815 -17.11 1.31 8.35
CA PRO A 815 -16.05 1.74 9.28
C PRO A 815 -16.46 1.69 10.75
N ASP A 816 -17.77 1.77 11.04
CA ASP A 816 -18.31 1.72 12.40
C ASP A 816 -18.57 0.29 12.89
N ALA A 817 -18.47 -0.70 12.01
CA ALA A 817 -18.73 -2.09 12.36
C ALA A 817 -17.65 -2.67 13.29
N PRO A 818 -17.98 -3.71 14.09
CA PRO A 818 -17.02 -4.31 15.00
C PRO A 818 -15.76 -4.84 14.29
N ASN A 819 -14.60 -4.68 14.92
CA ASN A 819 -13.36 -5.27 14.42
C ASN A 819 -13.51 -6.79 14.21
N GLY A 820 -13.11 -7.28 13.04
CA GLY A 820 -13.26 -8.68 12.66
C GLY A 820 -14.41 -8.98 11.70
N ILE A 821 -15.17 -7.97 11.23
CA ILE A 821 -16.30 -8.17 10.29
C ILE A 821 -15.86 -8.83 8.99
N THR A 822 -14.72 -8.42 8.44
CA THR A 822 -14.18 -9.03 7.22
C THR A 822 -13.78 -10.49 7.46
N GLU A 823 -13.12 -10.78 8.59
CA GLU A 823 -12.83 -12.15 9.01
C GLU A 823 -14.09 -13.00 9.21
N PHE A 824 -15.10 -12.44 9.86
CA PHE A 824 -16.40 -13.07 10.06
C PHE A 824 -17.08 -13.40 8.73
N LEU A 825 -17.12 -12.45 7.81
CA LEU A 825 -17.73 -12.63 6.50
C LEU A 825 -17.02 -13.70 5.67
N ILE A 826 -15.69 -13.66 5.58
CA ILE A 826 -14.91 -14.61 4.77
C ILE A 826 -15.00 -16.02 5.35
N ALA A 827 -14.81 -16.16 6.67
CA ALA A 827 -14.88 -17.46 7.33
C ALA A 827 -16.30 -18.06 7.28
N SER A 828 -17.34 -17.22 7.44
CA SER A 828 -18.73 -17.68 7.35
C SER A 828 -19.11 -18.03 5.91
N ALA A 829 -18.66 -17.24 4.93
CA ALA A 829 -18.83 -17.55 3.50
C ALA A 829 -18.18 -18.90 3.16
N ALA A 830 -16.92 -19.14 3.54
CA ALA A 830 -16.24 -20.41 3.29
C ALA A 830 -17.01 -21.62 3.87
N ARG A 831 -17.57 -21.49 5.07
CA ARG A 831 -18.39 -22.53 5.71
C ARG A 831 -19.71 -22.78 5.00
N VAL A 832 -20.48 -21.73 4.68
CA VAL A 832 -21.77 -21.87 4.01
C VAL A 832 -21.60 -22.38 2.58
N LEU A 833 -20.55 -21.93 1.89
CA LEU A 833 -20.20 -22.41 0.55
C LEU A 833 -19.82 -23.90 0.57
N ARG A 834 -19.06 -24.35 1.58
CA ARG A 834 -18.79 -25.78 1.80
C ARG A 834 -20.07 -26.59 1.94
N ASP A 835 -21.01 -26.11 2.74
CA ASP A 835 -22.29 -26.80 2.98
C ASP A 835 -23.16 -26.85 1.70
N ARG A 836 -22.91 -25.95 0.73
CA ARG A 836 -23.48 -25.96 -0.63
C ARG A 836 -22.65 -26.77 -1.64
N GLY A 837 -21.60 -27.48 -1.22
CA GLY A 837 -20.75 -28.30 -2.08
C GLY A 837 -19.76 -27.52 -2.95
N VAL A 838 -19.56 -26.23 -2.67
CA VAL A 838 -18.60 -25.39 -3.40
C VAL A 838 -17.18 -25.70 -2.92
N ALA A 839 -16.25 -25.87 -3.86
CA ALA A 839 -14.90 -26.31 -3.53
C ALA A 839 -13.96 -25.17 -3.12
N ARG A 840 -14.08 -24.00 -3.76
CA ARG A 840 -13.06 -22.94 -3.69
C ARG A 840 -13.67 -21.55 -3.45
N LEU A 841 -13.00 -20.75 -2.62
CA LEU A 841 -13.28 -19.32 -2.42
C LEU A 841 -11.98 -18.52 -2.57
N SER A 842 -11.85 -17.73 -3.64
CA SER A 842 -10.71 -16.81 -3.80
C SER A 842 -10.91 -15.53 -3.01
N MET A 843 -9.89 -15.13 -2.25
CA MET A 843 -9.82 -13.93 -1.42
C MET A 843 -9.10 -12.76 -2.12
N ASN A 844 -8.96 -12.82 -3.44
CA ASN A 844 -8.18 -11.88 -4.25
C ASN A 844 -6.67 -11.93 -4.00
N PHE A 845 -5.99 -10.99 -4.66
CA PHE A 845 -4.57 -11.02 -4.96
C PHE A 845 -3.74 -10.28 -3.90
N ALA A 846 -2.72 -10.93 -3.36
CA ALA A 846 -1.65 -10.30 -2.60
C ALA A 846 -0.47 -10.04 -3.55
N MET A 847 -0.31 -8.77 -3.97
CA MET A 847 0.79 -8.37 -4.86
C MET A 847 2.13 -8.70 -4.18
N TRP A 848 3.11 -9.22 -4.93
CA TRP A 848 4.50 -9.43 -4.49
C TRP A 848 4.75 -10.32 -3.24
N GLY A 849 3.79 -11.12 -2.80
CA GLY A 849 3.89 -11.92 -1.56
C GLY A 849 5.12 -12.83 -1.41
N ARG A 850 5.61 -13.47 -2.49
CA ARG A 850 6.83 -14.31 -2.46
C ARG A 850 8.14 -13.54 -2.31
N LEU A 851 8.17 -12.21 -2.52
CA LEU A 851 9.38 -11.41 -2.27
C LEU A 851 9.67 -11.23 -0.76
N PHE A 852 8.69 -11.55 0.08
CA PHE A 852 8.72 -11.46 1.54
C PHE A 852 8.60 -12.83 2.23
N ALA A 853 8.59 -13.93 1.48
CA ALA A 853 8.57 -15.27 2.05
C ALA A 853 10.00 -15.75 2.37
N ASP A 854 10.22 -16.29 3.57
CA ASP A 854 11.54 -16.67 4.10
C ASP A 854 12.08 -18.00 3.52
N ASP A 855 11.33 -18.68 2.66
CA ASP A 855 11.55 -20.06 2.23
C ASP A 855 12.12 -20.23 0.81
N VAL A 856 12.45 -19.14 0.09
CA VAL A 856 13.03 -19.22 -1.26
C VAL A 856 14.36 -18.45 -1.37
N PRO A 857 15.48 -19.08 -1.76
CA PRO A 857 16.74 -18.38 -1.94
C PRO A 857 16.65 -17.38 -3.11
N PHE A 858 16.80 -16.08 -2.79
CA PHE A 858 16.73 -15.01 -3.78
C PHE A 858 18.03 -14.84 -4.59
N THR A 859 17.88 -14.68 -5.91
CA THR A 859 18.97 -14.23 -6.79
C THR A 859 19.29 -12.74 -6.61
N ALA A 860 20.45 -12.29 -7.09
CA ALA A 860 20.88 -10.88 -6.94
C ALA A 860 19.88 -9.86 -7.56
N GLY A 861 19.22 -10.21 -8.67
CA GLY A 861 18.17 -9.38 -9.27
C GLY A 861 16.88 -9.32 -8.45
N GLN A 862 16.54 -10.40 -7.72
CA GLN A 862 15.37 -10.43 -6.85
C GLN A 862 15.59 -9.63 -5.55
N ARG A 863 16.83 -9.52 -5.06
CA ARG A 863 17.19 -8.61 -3.96
C ARG A 863 16.99 -7.14 -4.32
N LEU A 864 17.38 -6.76 -5.54
CA LEU A 864 17.13 -5.40 -6.07
C LEU A 864 15.64 -5.15 -6.29
N ALA A 865 14.89 -6.14 -6.78
CA ALA A 865 13.43 -6.06 -6.89
C ALA A 865 12.75 -5.92 -5.52
N ARG A 866 13.20 -6.67 -4.50
CA ARG A 866 12.72 -6.55 -3.11
C ARG A 866 13.00 -5.16 -2.54
N TRP A 867 14.20 -4.61 -2.77
CA TRP A 867 14.51 -3.23 -2.39
C TRP A 867 13.60 -2.21 -3.09
N ALA A 868 13.42 -2.33 -4.40
CA ALA A 868 12.55 -1.42 -5.17
C ALA A 868 11.06 -1.53 -4.77
N VAL A 869 10.60 -2.73 -4.43
CA VAL A 869 9.26 -2.98 -3.90
C VAL A 869 9.11 -2.47 -2.46
N GLY A 870 10.14 -2.61 -1.62
CA GLY A 870 10.18 -2.06 -0.26
C GLY A 870 10.05 -0.53 -0.25
N VAL A 871 10.68 0.17 -1.20
CA VAL A 871 10.54 1.62 -1.40
C VAL A 871 9.11 2.03 -1.78
N LEU A 872 8.33 1.13 -2.40
CA LEU A 872 6.93 1.36 -2.78
C LEU A 872 5.92 0.87 -1.72
N ASN A 873 6.35 0.13 -0.70
CA ASN A 873 5.51 -0.48 0.33
C ASN A 873 4.58 0.52 1.07
N PRO A 874 5.00 1.77 1.39
CA PRO A 874 4.11 2.76 2.02
C PRO A 874 2.89 3.13 1.18
N PHE A 875 2.98 3.00 -0.15
CA PHE A 875 1.91 3.38 -1.07
C PHE A 875 0.88 2.25 -1.32
N PHE A 876 1.22 1.00 -0.97
CA PHE A 876 0.45 -0.18 -1.40
C PHE A 876 0.08 -1.17 -0.28
N GLN A 877 0.53 -1.01 0.98
CA GLN A 877 0.16 -1.88 2.13
C GLN A 877 0.22 -3.39 1.82
N ILE A 878 1.35 -3.85 1.28
CA ILE A 878 1.42 -5.15 0.59
C ILE A 878 1.59 -6.32 1.56
N GLU A 879 2.34 -6.09 2.65
CA GLU A 879 2.67 -7.10 3.67
C GLU A 879 1.46 -7.44 4.56
N SER A 880 0.67 -6.43 4.97
CA SER A 880 -0.50 -6.61 5.82
C SER A 880 -1.61 -7.43 5.18
N LEU A 881 -1.77 -7.37 3.85
CA LEU A 881 -2.79 -8.14 3.13
C LEU A 881 -2.42 -9.63 3.01
N ARG A 882 -1.13 -9.95 2.85
CA ARG A 882 -0.66 -11.34 2.85
C ARG A 882 -0.83 -11.96 4.22
N ASP A 883 -0.43 -11.27 5.28
CA ASP A 883 -0.57 -11.74 6.66
C ASP A 883 -2.03 -11.90 7.06
N PHE A 884 -2.90 -10.99 6.59
CA PHE A 884 -4.34 -11.13 6.75
C PHE A 884 -4.85 -12.40 6.05
N ASN A 885 -4.51 -12.62 4.78
CA ASN A 885 -4.95 -13.78 4.01
C ASN A 885 -4.39 -15.10 4.57
N ALA A 886 -3.17 -15.10 5.10
CA ALA A 886 -2.53 -16.28 5.70
C ALA A 886 -3.31 -16.83 6.90
N ARG A 887 -4.09 -16.00 7.61
CA ARG A 887 -4.96 -16.42 8.74
C ARG A 887 -6.00 -17.48 8.34
N PHE A 888 -6.35 -17.54 7.06
CA PHE A 888 -7.35 -18.47 6.53
C PHE A 888 -6.75 -19.78 6.02
N ASP A 889 -5.42 -19.95 6.10
CA ASP A 889 -4.67 -21.08 5.54
C ASP A 889 -5.01 -21.35 4.06
N PRO A 890 -4.81 -20.35 3.17
CA PRO A 890 -5.17 -20.47 1.77
C PRO A 890 -4.12 -21.28 0.98
N GLU A 891 -4.55 -21.87 -0.11
CA GLU A 891 -3.70 -22.34 -1.19
C GLU A 891 -3.27 -21.13 -2.03
N TRP A 892 -1.96 -20.94 -2.20
CA TRP A 892 -1.40 -19.79 -2.91
C TRP A 892 -1.20 -20.09 -4.40
N LEU A 893 -1.93 -19.37 -5.26
CA LEU A 893 -1.80 -19.46 -6.72
C LEU A 893 -0.94 -18.32 -7.26
N PRO A 894 0.28 -18.58 -7.75
CA PRO A 894 1.17 -17.53 -8.26
C PRO A 894 0.67 -16.93 -9.57
N ARG A 895 0.67 -15.59 -9.62
CA ARG A 895 0.40 -14.81 -10.84
C ARG A 895 1.63 -14.04 -11.28
N VAL A 896 1.72 -13.88 -12.60
CA VAL A 896 2.83 -13.20 -13.26
C VAL A 896 2.33 -12.15 -14.23
N LEU A 897 3.18 -11.15 -14.44
CA LEU A 897 3.09 -10.22 -15.54
C LEU A 897 3.90 -10.80 -16.72
N ALA A 898 3.24 -11.18 -17.80
CA ALA A 898 3.90 -11.70 -18.99
C ALA A 898 4.14 -10.57 -20.02
N VAL A 899 5.41 -10.29 -20.32
CA VAL A 899 5.84 -9.24 -21.27
C VAL A 899 6.75 -9.80 -22.35
N ARG A 900 6.73 -9.22 -23.55
CA ARG A 900 7.63 -9.62 -24.65
C ARG A 900 9.07 -9.09 -24.52
N SER A 901 9.27 -8.08 -23.67
CA SER A 901 10.57 -7.48 -23.41
C SER A 901 10.61 -6.88 -22.01
N LEU A 902 11.69 -7.12 -21.26
CA LEU A 902 11.89 -6.49 -19.96
C LEU A 902 12.09 -4.97 -20.07
N THR A 903 12.53 -4.48 -21.22
CA THR A 903 12.64 -3.03 -21.48
C THR A 903 11.28 -2.32 -21.48
N ASP A 904 10.20 -3.06 -21.74
CA ASP A 904 8.84 -2.52 -21.75
C ASP A 904 8.21 -2.53 -20.35
N LEU A 905 8.83 -3.20 -19.38
CA LEU A 905 8.31 -3.40 -18.03
C LEU A 905 7.94 -2.09 -17.31
N PRO A 906 8.76 -1.02 -17.31
CA PRO A 906 8.38 0.24 -16.65
C PRO A 906 7.13 0.87 -17.27
N ARG A 907 7.01 0.77 -18.60
CA ARG A 907 5.91 1.35 -19.38
C ARG A 907 4.63 0.53 -19.26
N VAL A 908 4.75 -0.79 -19.20
CA VAL A 908 3.63 -1.71 -18.91
C VAL A 908 3.17 -1.51 -17.47
N GLY A 909 4.09 -1.43 -16.51
CA GLY A 909 3.81 -1.19 -15.10
C GLY A 909 3.06 0.12 -14.87
N LEU A 910 3.51 1.24 -15.46
CA LEU A 910 2.82 2.53 -15.37
C LEU A 910 1.38 2.46 -15.92
N ARG A 911 1.19 1.77 -17.05
CA ARG A 911 -0.14 1.62 -17.68
C ARG A 911 -1.04 0.66 -16.92
N TYR A 912 -0.46 -0.41 -16.37
CA TYR A 912 -1.15 -1.34 -15.50
C TYR A 912 -1.61 -0.64 -14.23
N ALA A 913 -0.73 0.15 -13.60
CA ALA A 913 -1.06 0.94 -12.43
C ALA A 913 -2.17 1.97 -12.72
N GLY A 914 -2.14 2.58 -13.91
CA GLY A 914 -3.20 3.44 -14.39
C GLY A 914 -4.53 2.70 -14.59
N ALA A 915 -4.53 1.54 -15.24
CA ALA A 915 -5.72 0.73 -15.49
C ALA A 915 -6.34 0.20 -14.19
N GLU A 916 -5.53 -0.25 -13.23
CA GLU A 916 -5.98 -0.71 -11.91
C GLU A 916 -6.47 0.44 -11.00
N GLY A 917 -6.30 1.70 -11.41
CA GLY A 917 -6.76 2.88 -10.67
C GLY A 917 -5.77 3.39 -9.59
N PHE A 918 -4.52 2.95 -9.61
CA PHE A 918 -3.49 3.36 -8.63
C PHE A 918 -2.90 4.76 -8.87
N LEU A 919 -3.07 5.35 -10.06
CA LEU A 919 -2.44 6.62 -10.44
C LEU A 919 -3.42 7.81 -10.58
N ALA A 920 -4.53 7.78 -9.83
CA ALA A 920 -5.55 8.81 -9.92
C ALA A 920 -5.15 10.11 -9.17
N VAL A 921 -4.31 10.92 -9.80
CA VAL A 921 -4.01 12.30 -9.37
C VAL A 921 -4.89 13.26 -10.19
N PRO A 922 -5.71 14.13 -9.55
CA PRO A 922 -6.54 15.10 -10.26
C PRO A 922 -5.71 15.98 -11.21
N GLY A 923 -6.14 16.12 -12.47
CA GLY A 923 -5.51 16.98 -13.49
C GLY A 923 -4.24 16.44 -14.16
N LEU A 924 -3.41 15.65 -13.46
CA LEU A 924 -2.18 15.05 -13.99
C LEU A 924 -2.34 13.59 -14.45
N GLY A 925 -3.27 12.84 -13.84
CA GLY A 925 -3.52 11.43 -14.14
C GLY A 925 -4.01 11.17 -15.58
N ASP A 926 -4.92 12.01 -16.08
CA ASP A 926 -5.44 11.95 -17.46
C ASP A 926 -4.35 12.24 -18.53
N LEU A 927 -3.25 12.89 -18.12
CA LEU A 927 -2.12 13.29 -18.98
C LEU A 927 -1.01 12.23 -18.99
N LEU A 928 -0.81 11.54 -17.86
CA LEU A 928 0.20 10.48 -17.67
C LEU A 928 -0.31 9.08 -18.08
N VAL A 929 -1.60 8.80 -17.93
CA VAL A 929 -2.25 7.54 -18.32
C VAL A 929 -3.37 7.87 -19.31
N PRO A 930 -3.20 7.59 -20.60
CA PRO A 930 -4.29 7.77 -21.57
C PRO A 930 -5.51 6.95 -21.16
N ARG A 931 -6.70 7.55 -21.23
CA ARG A 931 -7.95 6.82 -20.96
C ARG A 931 -8.00 5.52 -21.76
N ALA A 932 -8.36 4.44 -21.07
CA ALA A 932 -8.61 3.15 -21.67
C ALA A 932 -9.64 3.30 -22.79
N VAL A 933 -9.38 2.66 -23.93
CA VAL A 933 -10.31 2.65 -25.05
C VAL A 933 -10.80 1.23 -25.21
N GLY A 934 -11.94 0.95 -24.59
CA GLY A 934 -12.61 -0.34 -24.54
C GLY A 934 -13.93 -0.18 -23.77
N GLY A 935 -14.99 -0.84 -24.24
CA GLY A 935 -16.27 -0.92 -23.54
C GLY A 935 -17.43 -0.11 -24.12
N VAL A 936 -18.47 -0.80 -24.56
CA VAL A 936 -19.86 -0.32 -24.43
C VAL A 936 -20.33 -0.87 -23.09
N PRO A 937 -21.07 -0.09 -22.28
CA PRO A 937 -21.67 -0.62 -21.06
C PRO A 937 -22.41 -1.92 -21.36
N ALA A 938 -22.33 -2.91 -20.48
CA ALA A 938 -23.18 -4.09 -20.57
C ALA A 938 -24.64 -3.67 -20.82
N PRO A 939 -25.44 -4.42 -21.58
CA PRO A 939 -26.85 -4.10 -21.89
C PRO A 939 -27.71 -3.81 -20.67
N SER A 940 -27.30 -4.29 -19.49
CA SER A 940 -27.96 -4.12 -18.21
C SER A 940 -27.47 -2.89 -17.41
N ALA A 941 -26.60 -2.04 -17.96
CA ALA A 941 -26.13 -0.83 -17.30
C ALA A 941 -27.08 0.36 -17.62
N PRO A 942 -27.56 1.11 -16.62
CA PRO A 942 -28.28 2.35 -16.90
C PRO A 942 -27.36 3.35 -17.62
N PRO A 943 -27.90 4.20 -18.50
CA PRO A 943 -27.10 5.19 -19.23
C PRO A 943 -26.39 6.11 -18.22
N GLY A 944 -25.08 6.23 -18.34
CA GLY A 944 -24.27 7.05 -17.44
C GLY A 944 -24.62 8.54 -17.52
N PRO A 945 -24.29 9.33 -16.47
CA PRO A 945 -24.54 10.77 -16.46
C PRO A 945 -23.58 11.45 -17.45
N GLY A 946 -24.08 11.71 -18.66
CA GLY A 946 -23.30 12.28 -19.75
C GLY A 946 -23.76 11.91 -21.16
N ALA A 947 -24.77 11.05 -21.30
CA ALA A 947 -25.48 10.84 -22.56
C ALA A 947 -26.78 11.66 -22.59
N ALA A 948 -26.64 12.98 -22.68
CA ALA A 948 -27.66 13.92 -23.14
C ALA A 948 -26.98 15.04 -23.92
#